data_AF-A0A956AD75-F1
#
_entry.id   AF-A0A956AD75-F1
#
_cell.length_a   1.000
_cell.length_b   1.000
_cell.length_c   1.000
_cell.angle_alpha   90.00
_cell.angle_beta   90.00
_cell.angle_gamma   90.00
#
_symmetry.space_group_name_H-M   'P 1'
#
loop_
_entity.id
_entity.type
_entity.pdbx_description
1 polymer ?
#
loop_
_entity_poly.entity_id
_entity_poly.type
_entity_poly.pdbx_seq_one_letter_code
_entity_poly.pdbx_strand_id
1 'polypeptide(L)'
;MKHYRIGLVLMICTMLWVPARPAAAANECIDPNVLVLFDYSGSLLSGNQYQDAIDSLKSLATDYQSQIRFGLMLFPYLTDAAGTNKTYKCTFSTELTVPLALNNLSAISSFFTKFGAPKGTYDTPMLQAFQVVTNSSFSDGTKLGQIKDPGRRNYVILFTDGVQDCCWDELNGTQYGVTGSFSYYDSTDQWVTKDHQLDCNPDKKYYESDYLIQDELDLNRQQIASYVTALKNQGILTFVVGLGTRTDPITLNLLAKKGGTERYAGCVNDCYYQVANKTQLTEAFKDIARIVKTEVCDGIDNNCDGKIDENLTRNCSTKCGGGTETCNMGKWEGCNAPQPQPEVCDGIDNNCDGKIDENLTRSCSTKCGTGVETCNNGKWVGCTARQPEPEKCGDGIDNNCDGKIDEGCTCTPGAKQNCKGTISGACTEGEQVCDQQGQWGPCSKDGNVLAPPQEEICDGKDNDCDGVVDNIERDCSTACGSGKQVCKQGNWEECSAPKPEPEICDGKDNDCDGKIDEDLTRACKTKCGEGVETCVDGKWVNCTAPQPQPEICDGKDNDCNGIVDDNLVTQCSTNCGVGLQTCDNGVPSDCSSVQPVKEVCDGLDNDCNGKVDDGDLCGPGSICFCGSCSTVAVNGECFGNRKPFGGYCVIDNCPVGTICTDNGDCEPHDGPIDNPNGNDVDAGDKGNDSITPDGNNGLDTADPNTGGNDGGSEAGNKCGCRTIQSNSALPTSTGFGLLGFFLLLGLLRRRMKQL
;
A
#
# COMPACT_ATOMS: atom_id res chain seq x y z
N MET A 1 94.89 -4.38 2.90
CA MET A 1 94.93 -4.59 1.43
C MET A 1 93.65 -5.30 1.01
N LYS A 2 93.04 -4.91 -0.12
CA LYS A 2 91.96 -5.65 -0.84
C LYS A 2 90.63 -5.85 -0.06
N HIS A 3 89.43 -5.70 -0.63
CA HIS A 3 89.01 -5.23 -1.97
C HIS A 3 87.77 -4.30 -1.82
N TYR A 4 87.52 -3.46 -2.84
CA TYR A 4 86.30 -2.66 -2.96
C TYR A 4 85.05 -3.55 -3.01
N ARG A 5 83.93 -3.07 -2.45
CA ARG A 5 82.57 -3.43 -2.87
C ARG A 5 81.80 -2.15 -3.15
N ILE A 6 81.24 -2.06 -4.35
CA ILE A 6 80.42 -0.94 -4.80
C ILE A 6 79.04 -1.06 -4.14
N GLY A 7 78.52 0.03 -3.58
CA GLY A 7 77.21 0.05 -2.94
C GLY A 7 76.08 0.01 -3.96
N LEU A 8 75.33 -1.09 -4.01
CA LEU A 8 74.08 -1.17 -4.75
C LEU A 8 72.97 -0.47 -3.95
N VAL A 9 72.60 0.75 -4.34
CA VAL A 9 71.46 1.46 -3.74
C VAL A 9 70.17 0.76 -4.19
N LEU A 10 69.54 0.05 -3.27
CA LEU A 10 68.34 -0.73 -3.52
C LEU A 10 67.11 0.21 -3.50
N MET A 11 66.94 0.96 -4.59
CA MET A 11 65.80 1.86 -4.77
C MET A 11 64.54 1.03 -5.06
N ILE A 12 63.86 0.61 -3.98
CA ILE A 12 62.61 -0.15 -4.06
C ILE A 12 61.55 0.76 -4.70
N CYS A 13 61.29 0.53 -6.00
CA CYS A 13 60.19 1.16 -6.69
C CYS A 13 58.88 0.54 -6.21
N THR A 14 58.31 1.09 -5.14
CA THR A 14 56.95 0.78 -4.70
C THR A 14 55.98 1.28 -5.76
N MET A 15 55.70 0.44 -6.75
CA MET A 15 54.51 0.61 -7.57
C MET A 15 53.31 0.60 -6.63
N LEU A 16 52.73 1.79 -6.43
CA LEU A 16 51.40 1.93 -5.85
C LEU A 16 50.41 1.36 -6.86
N TRP A 17 50.27 0.03 -6.83
CA TRP A 17 49.11 -0.66 -7.36
C TRP A 17 47.94 -0.29 -6.43
N VAL A 18 47.45 0.94 -6.62
CA VAL A 18 46.10 1.31 -6.19
C VAL A 18 45.22 0.25 -6.86
N PRO A 19 44.56 -0.64 -6.10
CA PRO A 19 43.59 -1.51 -6.72
C PRO A 19 42.58 -0.57 -7.36
N ALA A 20 42.38 -0.69 -8.68
CA ALA A 20 41.27 0.00 -9.30
C ALA A 20 40.04 -0.40 -8.48
N ARG A 21 39.36 0.60 -7.89
CA ARG A 21 38.02 0.36 -7.36
C ARG A 21 37.28 -0.36 -8.49
N PRO A 22 36.60 -1.50 -8.25
CA PRO A 22 35.76 -2.06 -9.29
C PRO A 22 34.88 -0.92 -9.79
N ALA A 23 34.86 -0.72 -11.10
CA ALA A 23 33.90 0.19 -11.69
C ALA A 23 32.52 -0.23 -11.17
N ALA A 24 31.68 0.72 -10.76
CA ALA A 24 30.34 0.38 -10.33
C ALA A 24 29.69 -0.46 -11.43
N ALA A 25 29.17 -1.64 -11.06
CA ALA A 25 28.42 -2.47 -11.98
C ALA A 25 27.10 -1.74 -12.25
N ALA A 26 27.12 -0.91 -13.28
CA ALA A 26 26.01 -0.10 -13.74
C ALA A 26 25.65 -0.58 -15.16
N ASN A 27 24.35 -0.78 -15.40
CA ASN A 27 23.80 -1.31 -16.65
C ASN A 27 24.24 -2.75 -16.99
N GLU A 28 24.34 -3.65 -16.00
CA GLU A 28 24.17 -5.10 -16.24
C GLU A 28 22.66 -5.41 -16.10
N CYS A 29 21.92 -5.38 -17.20
CA CYS A 29 20.50 -5.76 -17.20
C CYS A 29 20.37 -7.28 -17.04
N ILE A 30 19.40 -7.71 -16.23
CA ILE A 30 19.23 -9.13 -15.89
C ILE A 30 17.87 -9.63 -16.38
N ASP A 31 17.87 -10.02 -17.66
CA ASP A 31 16.75 -10.62 -18.39
C ASP A 31 16.12 -11.82 -17.62
N PRO A 32 14.84 -11.75 -17.18
CA PRO A 32 14.21 -12.82 -16.40
C PRO A 32 13.99 -14.09 -17.21
N ASN A 33 14.03 -15.25 -16.54
CA ASN A 33 13.66 -16.54 -17.12
C ASN A 33 12.15 -16.76 -17.04
N VAL A 34 11.53 -17.13 -18.16
CA VAL A 34 10.12 -17.54 -18.24
C VAL A 34 10.04 -18.91 -18.91
N LEU A 35 9.81 -19.96 -18.12
CA LEU A 35 9.40 -21.26 -18.68
C LEU A 35 7.91 -21.25 -18.96
N VAL A 36 7.53 -21.50 -20.20
CA VAL A 36 6.16 -21.85 -20.56
C VAL A 36 6.00 -23.37 -20.40
N LEU A 37 5.16 -23.76 -19.43
CA LEU A 37 4.59 -25.11 -19.34
C LEU A 37 3.34 -25.12 -20.21
N PHE A 38 3.43 -25.76 -21.37
CA PHE A 38 2.37 -25.75 -22.38
C PHE A 38 1.74 -27.13 -22.51
N ASP A 39 0.46 -27.22 -22.17
CA ASP A 39 -0.36 -28.40 -22.37
C ASP A 39 -0.54 -28.68 -23.88
N TYR A 40 -0.34 -29.93 -24.25
CA TYR A 40 -0.42 -30.47 -25.61
C TYR A 40 -1.29 -31.73 -25.66
N SER A 41 -2.24 -31.84 -24.73
CA SER A 41 -3.23 -32.89 -24.67
C SER A 41 -4.26 -32.82 -25.81
N GLY A 42 -5.16 -33.80 -25.83
CA GLY A 42 -6.24 -33.88 -26.80
C GLY A 42 -7.44 -32.97 -26.52
N SER A 43 -7.56 -32.37 -25.33
CA SER A 43 -8.73 -31.54 -24.96
C SER A 43 -8.71 -30.16 -25.62
N LEU A 44 -7.52 -29.56 -25.74
CA LEU A 44 -7.27 -28.25 -26.36
C LEU A 44 -7.53 -28.19 -27.88
N LEU A 45 -8.05 -29.27 -28.48
CA LEU A 45 -8.53 -29.32 -29.86
C LEU A 45 -9.95 -28.76 -30.04
N SER A 46 -10.58 -28.22 -29.01
CA SER A 46 -11.90 -27.61 -29.15
C SER A 46 -11.79 -26.21 -29.80
N GLY A 47 -12.28 -26.09 -31.03
CA GLY A 47 -12.19 -24.85 -31.82
C GLY A 47 -10.74 -24.45 -32.15
N ASN A 48 -10.45 -23.15 -32.06
CA ASN A 48 -9.13 -22.59 -32.42
C ASN A 48 -8.15 -22.48 -31.23
N GLN A 49 -8.53 -22.94 -30.02
CA GLN A 49 -7.80 -22.70 -28.76
C GLN A 49 -6.30 -22.98 -28.87
N TYR A 50 -5.92 -24.14 -29.39
CA TYR A 50 -4.52 -24.49 -29.63
C TYR A 50 -3.78 -23.54 -30.58
N GLN A 51 -4.42 -23.07 -31.65
CA GLN A 51 -3.79 -22.15 -32.62
C GLN A 51 -3.65 -20.74 -32.04
N ASP A 52 -4.66 -20.25 -31.34
CA ASP A 52 -4.62 -18.96 -30.63
C ASP A 52 -3.53 -18.97 -29.54
N ALA A 53 -3.39 -20.10 -28.82
CA ALA A 53 -2.33 -20.36 -27.84
C ALA A 53 -0.93 -20.25 -28.45
N ILE A 54 -0.67 -20.90 -29.59
CA ILE A 54 0.61 -20.75 -30.30
C ILE A 54 0.84 -19.31 -30.78
N ASP A 55 -0.15 -18.71 -31.44
CA ASP A 55 0.00 -17.42 -32.11
C ASP A 55 0.31 -16.30 -31.12
N SER A 56 -0.36 -16.32 -29.97
CA SER A 56 -0.14 -15.32 -28.92
C SER A 56 1.20 -15.53 -28.21
N LEU A 57 1.61 -16.79 -28.00
CA LEU A 57 2.96 -17.13 -27.51
C LEU A 57 4.06 -16.69 -28.49
N LYS A 58 3.82 -16.81 -29.81
CA LYS A 58 4.72 -16.28 -30.85
C LYS A 58 4.75 -14.74 -30.84
N SER A 59 3.63 -14.05 -30.63
CA SER A 59 3.61 -12.59 -30.49
C SER A 59 4.45 -12.17 -29.29
N LEU A 60 4.17 -12.70 -28.10
CA LEU A 60 4.94 -12.44 -26.88
C LEU A 60 6.44 -12.70 -27.09
N ALA A 61 6.78 -13.86 -27.67
CA ALA A 61 8.16 -14.21 -27.97
C ALA A 61 8.76 -13.42 -29.15
N THR A 62 8.00 -12.57 -29.85
CA THR A 62 8.49 -11.57 -30.81
C THR A 62 8.68 -10.22 -30.12
N ASP A 63 7.70 -9.81 -29.32
CA ASP A 63 7.61 -8.50 -28.66
C ASP A 63 8.68 -8.35 -27.55
N TYR A 64 8.99 -9.44 -26.83
CA TYR A 64 9.89 -9.41 -25.66
C TYR A 64 11.20 -10.22 -25.83
N GLN A 65 11.55 -10.64 -27.04
CA GLN A 65 12.68 -11.57 -27.30
C GLN A 65 14.07 -11.10 -26.85
N SER A 66 14.27 -9.78 -26.73
CA SER A 66 15.51 -9.17 -26.25
C SER A 66 15.49 -8.81 -24.75
N GLN A 67 14.35 -9.02 -24.08
CA GLN A 67 14.11 -8.61 -22.69
C GLN A 67 13.75 -9.78 -21.76
N ILE A 68 13.22 -10.88 -22.30
CA ILE A 68 12.78 -12.06 -21.53
C ILE A 68 13.37 -13.33 -22.14
N ARG A 69 13.92 -14.19 -21.28
CA ARG A 69 14.46 -15.50 -21.65
C ARG A 69 13.33 -16.52 -21.66
N PHE A 70 12.68 -16.68 -22.80
CA PHE A 70 11.65 -17.70 -22.93
C PHE A 70 12.24 -19.10 -22.94
N GLY A 71 11.50 -20.07 -22.43
CA GLY A 71 11.73 -21.50 -22.56
C GLY A 71 10.39 -22.21 -22.75
N LEU A 72 10.41 -23.43 -23.28
CA LEU A 72 9.20 -24.22 -23.51
C LEU A 72 9.41 -25.65 -23.00
N MET A 73 8.41 -26.18 -22.29
CA MET A 73 8.22 -27.60 -22.06
C MET A 73 6.78 -27.95 -22.41
N LEU A 74 6.61 -29.06 -23.13
CA LEU A 74 5.30 -29.61 -23.47
C LEU A 74 4.96 -30.83 -22.61
N PHE A 75 3.70 -30.92 -22.19
CA PHE A 75 3.13 -32.10 -21.58
C PHE A 75 1.82 -32.47 -22.31
N PRO A 76 1.64 -33.71 -22.81
CA PRO A 76 2.57 -34.83 -22.78
C PRO A 76 3.77 -34.64 -23.72
N TYR A 77 4.91 -35.23 -23.34
CA TYR A 77 6.16 -35.12 -24.10
C TYR A 77 6.17 -36.03 -25.34
N LEU A 78 6.56 -35.45 -26.47
CA LEU A 78 6.62 -36.13 -27.77
C LEU A 78 8.01 -36.75 -27.99
N THR A 79 8.06 -38.08 -28.04
CA THR A 79 9.33 -38.84 -28.15
C THR A 79 9.88 -38.98 -29.56
N ASP A 80 9.10 -38.68 -30.60
CA ASP A 80 9.53 -38.74 -31.99
C ASP A 80 8.95 -37.65 -32.91
N ALA A 81 9.75 -37.25 -33.89
CA ALA A 81 9.52 -36.10 -34.78
C ALA A 81 8.42 -36.28 -35.84
N ALA A 82 7.70 -37.41 -35.83
CA ALA A 82 6.66 -37.74 -36.79
C ALA A 82 5.53 -38.48 -36.07
N GLY A 83 4.35 -37.86 -36.00
CA GLY A 83 3.16 -38.35 -35.28
C GLY A 83 2.51 -39.59 -35.93
N THR A 84 3.25 -40.68 -36.02
CA THR A 84 2.93 -41.94 -36.73
C THR A 84 1.93 -42.81 -35.96
N ASN A 85 0.70 -42.32 -35.80
CA ASN A 85 -0.41 -43.00 -35.09
C ASN A 85 -0.12 -43.50 -33.67
N LYS A 86 0.92 -42.96 -33.02
CA LYS A 86 1.18 -43.18 -31.60
C LYS A 86 0.21 -42.38 -30.73
N THR A 87 -0.25 -43.03 -29.67
CA THR A 87 -0.99 -42.46 -28.54
C THR A 87 0.04 -42.09 -27.46
N TYR A 88 0.24 -40.80 -27.18
CA TYR A 88 1.14 -40.37 -26.10
C TYR A 88 0.33 -40.27 -24.80
N LYS A 89 0.20 -41.41 -24.10
CA LYS A 89 -0.44 -41.48 -22.79
C LYS A 89 0.57 -41.12 -21.70
N CYS A 90 0.32 -40.01 -21.01
CA CYS A 90 1.03 -39.53 -19.83
C CYS A 90 2.55 -39.40 -19.93
N THR A 91 3.11 -39.31 -21.14
CA THR A 91 4.55 -39.21 -21.32
C THR A 91 5.10 -37.88 -20.81
N PHE A 92 6.24 -37.91 -20.14
CA PHE A 92 6.98 -36.74 -19.68
C PHE A 92 8.45 -36.85 -20.09
N SER A 93 9.24 -35.80 -19.87
CA SER A 93 10.67 -35.75 -20.19
C SER A 93 11.43 -34.94 -19.17
N THR A 94 12.70 -35.30 -18.97
CA THR A 94 13.65 -34.58 -18.11
C THR A 94 14.45 -33.53 -18.92
N GLU A 95 13.90 -33.04 -20.02
CA GLU A 95 14.47 -32.00 -20.87
C GLU A 95 13.43 -30.96 -21.31
N LEU A 96 13.86 -29.71 -21.41
CA LEU A 96 13.06 -28.64 -22.02
C LEU A 96 12.97 -28.85 -23.54
N THR A 97 11.75 -28.70 -24.08
CA THR A 97 11.44 -28.67 -25.52
C THR A 97 12.20 -27.56 -26.24
N VAL A 98 12.26 -26.36 -25.63
CA VAL A 98 13.11 -25.24 -26.03
C VAL A 98 13.84 -24.69 -24.79
N PRO A 99 15.18 -24.60 -24.79
CA PRO A 99 15.94 -24.11 -23.64
C PRO A 99 15.78 -22.59 -23.42
N LEU A 100 16.02 -22.15 -22.18
CA LEU A 100 15.90 -20.76 -21.74
C LEU A 100 16.94 -19.84 -22.39
N ALA A 101 16.50 -19.00 -23.33
CA ALA A 101 17.37 -18.05 -24.05
C ALA A 101 16.61 -16.84 -24.59
N LEU A 102 17.30 -15.71 -24.71
CA LEU A 102 16.88 -14.57 -25.54
C LEU A 102 16.84 -14.97 -27.02
N ASN A 103 16.02 -14.27 -27.81
CA ASN A 103 15.94 -14.39 -29.28
C ASN A 103 15.63 -15.82 -29.80
N ASN A 104 15.01 -16.67 -28.98
CA ASN A 104 14.73 -18.08 -29.32
C ASN A 104 13.36 -18.32 -30.00
N LEU A 105 12.63 -17.25 -30.37
CA LEU A 105 11.39 -17.28 -31.16
C LEU A 105 11.46 -18.25 -32.36
N SER A 106 12.60 -18.29 -33.04
CA SER A 106 12.83 -19.19 -34.17
C SER A 106 12.77 -20.68 -33.77
N ALA A 107 13.26 -21.05 -32.59
CA ALA A 107 13.18 -22.41 -32.07
C ALA A 107 11.75 -22.77 -31.64
N ILE A 108 11.05 -21.86 -30.95
CA ILE A 108 9.64 -22.01 -30.56
C ILE A 108 8.76 -22.18 -31.81
N SER A 109 8.93 -21.29 -32.80
CA SER A 109 8.17 -21.33 -34.06
C SER A 109 8.48 -22.56 -34.90
N SER A 110 9.75 -22.96 -34.99
CA SER A 110 10.17 -24.17 -35.70
C SER A 110 9.63 -25.44 -35.06
N PHE A 111 9.46 -25.46 -33.73
CA PHE A 111 8.82 -26.58 -33.04
C PHE A 111 7.35 -26.73 -33.48
N PHE A 112 6.52 -25.70 -33.28
CA PHE A 112 5.09 -25.81 -33.56
C PHE A 112 4.80 -26.07 -35.05
N THR A 113 5.60 -25.47 -35.94
CA THR A 113 5.51 -25.73 -37.40
C THR A 113 5.83 -27.18 -37.78
N LYS A 114 6.64 -27.89 -36.97
CA LYS A 114 7.07 -29.27 -37.22
C LYS A 114 6.11 -30.32 -36.67
N PHE A 115 5.50 -30.07 -35.51
CA PHE A 115 4.66 -31.06 -34.82
C PHE A 115 3.15 -30.91 -35.11
N GLY A 116 2.69 -29.74 -35.55
CA GLY A 116 1.29 -29.48 -35.88
C GLY A 116 0.41 -29.37 -34.64
N ALA A 117 -0.87 -29.69 -34.78
CA ALA A 117 -1.81 -29.77 -33.66
C ALA A 117 -1.65 -31.08 -32.86
N PRO A 118 -2.07 -31.12 -31.58
CA PRO A 118 -2.15 -32.36 -30.83
C PRO A 118 -3.23 -33.29 -31.41
N LYS A 119 -3.43 -34.46 -30.80
CA LYS A 119 -4.49 -35.40 -31.19
C LYS A 119 -5.41 -35.66 -30.01
N GLY A 120 -6.69 -35.91 -30.27
CA GLY A 120 -7.74 -36.22 -29.27
C GLY A 120 -7.55 -37.52 -28.48
N THR A 121 -6.34 -38.07 -28.46
CA THR A 121 -5.91 -39.28 -27.74
C THR A 121 -4.59 -39.05 -26.99
N TYR A 122 -4.24 -37.79 -26.71
CA TYR A 122 -3.07 -37.40 -25.93
C TYR A 122 -3.57 -37.01 -24.53
N ASP A 123 -3.05 -37.68 -23.51
CA ASP A 123 -3.47 -37.48 -22.11
C ASP A 123 -2.71 -36.29 -21.49
N THR A 124 -3.20 -35.72 -20.39
CA THR A 124 -2.66 -34.51 -19.72
C THR A 124 -1.85 -34.83 -18.45
N PRO A 125 -0.50 -34.88 -18.49
CA PRO A 125 0.35 -35.13 -17.32
C PRO A 125 0.93 -33.85 -16.69
N MET A 126 0.06 -32.93 -16.25
CA MET A 126 0.45 -31.70 -15.55
C MET A 126 1.18 -31.98 -14.22
N LEU A 127 0.77 -33.00 -13.44
CA LEU A 127 1.50 -33.43 -12.24
C LEU A 127 2.97 -33.75 -12.54
N GLN A 128 3.22 -34.53 -13.59
CA GLN A 128 4.56 -34.95 -13.98
C GLN A 128 5.37 -33.78 -14.56
N ALA A 129 4.72 -32.82 -15.25
CA ALA A 129 5.37 -31.58 -15.68
C ALA A 129 5.89 -30.76 -14.48
N PHE A 130 5.08 -30.58 -13.44
CA PHE A 130 5.50 -29.88 -12.22
C PHE A 130 6.52 -30.67 -11.39
N GLN A 131 6.45 -32.00 -11.35
CA GLN A 131 7.51 -32.85 -10.77
C GLN A 131 8.87 -32.62 -11.46
N VAL A 132 8.89 -32.57 -12.79
CA VAL A 132 10.11 -32.33 -13.56
C VAL A 132 10.68 -30.93 -13.29
N VAL A 133 9.86 -29.88 -13.27
CA VAL A 133 10.32 -28.50 -13.03
C VAL A 133 10.76 -28.26 -11.57
N THR A 134 10.14 -28.94 -10.60
CA THR A 134 10.53 -28.81 -9.18
C THR A 134 11.77 -29.59 -8.79
N ASN A 135 12.01 -30.78 -9.36
CA ASN A 135 13.00 -31.71 -8.83
C ASN A 135 14.46 -31.23 -9.00
N SER A 136 15.13 -30.95 -7.88
CA SER A 136 16.55 -30.54 -7.84
C SER A 136 17.56 -31.68 -8.02
N SER A 137 17.11 -32.94 -8.13
CA SER A 137 18.01 -34.11 -8.23
C SER A 137 18.70 -34.26 -9.58
N PHE A 138 18.35 -33.45 -10.58
CA PHE A 138 19.00 -33.41 -11.89
C PHE A 138 20.31 -32.60 -11.87
N SER A 139 21.22 -32.96 -10.96
CA SER A 139 22.46 -32.25 -10.64
C SER A 139 23.57 -32.33 -11.71
N ASP A 140 23.27 -32.79 -12.92
CA ASP A 140 24.24 -33.22 -13.94
C ASP A 140 24.13 -32.38 -15.24
N GLY A 141 24.12 -31.05 -15.09
CA GLY A 141 24.18 -30.09 -16.20
C GLY A 141 22.95 -30.05 -17.14
N THR A 142 21.85 -30.72 -16.78
CA THR A 142 20.63 -30.77 -17.61
C THR A 142 19.91 -29.42 -17.69
N LYS A 143 19.11 -29.22 -18.75
CA LYS A 143 18.42 -27.96 -19.07
C LYS A 143 17.47 -27.45 -17.97
N LEU A 144 17.04 -28.29 -17.04
CA LEU A 144 16.10 -27.91 -15.97
C LEU A 144 16.74 -27.11 -14.84
N GLY A 145 18.05 -27.23 -14.64
CA GLY A 145 18.78 -26.34 -13.72
C GLY A 145 18.75 -24.87 -14.17
N GLN A 146 18.43 -24.59 -15.44
CA GLN A 146 18.44 -23.23 -16.02
C GLN A 146 17.31 -22.34 -15.51
N ILE A 147 16.21 -22.92 -15.01
CA ILE A 147 15.08 -22.19 -14.38
C ILE A 147 15.43 -21.81 -12.92
N LYS A 148 16.52 -22.38 -12.38
CA LYS A 148 17.01 -22.12 -11.03
C LYS A 148 18.32 -21.36 -11.09
N ASP A 149 18.41 -20.38 -12.01
CA ASP A 149 19.50 -19.42 -12.06
C ASP A 149 19.33 -18.45 -10.87
N PRO A 150 20.19 -18.51 -9.82
CA PRO A 150 20.03 -17.69 -8.63
C PRO A 150 20.42 -16.23 -8.87
N GLY A 151 21.02 -15.91 -10.02
CA GLY A 151 21.31 -14.54 -10.44
C GLY A 151 20.16 -13.90 -11.23
N ARG A 152 19.01 -14.56 -11.38
CA ARG A 152 17.87 -14.08 -12.19
C ARG A 152 16.55 -14.23 -11.46
N ARG A 153 15.56 -13.42 -11.86
CA ARG A 153 14.16 -13.68 -11.55
C ARG A 153 13.64 -14.79 -12.47
N ASN A 154 12.91 -15.74 -11.90
CA ASN A 154 12.53 -16.98 -12.57
C ASN A 154 11.01 -17.18 -12.43
N TYR A 155 10.33 -17.46 -13.53
CA TYR A 155 8.88 -17.58 -13.60
C TYR A 155 8.47 -18.81 -14.41
N VAL A 156 7.31 -19.35 -14.07
CA VAL A 156 6.59 -20.36 -14.87
C VAL A 156 5.28 -19.76 -15.33
N ILE A 157 4.88 -20.02 -16.58
CA ILE A 157 3.51 -19.78 -17.06
C ILE A 157 2.93 -21.13 -17.47
N LEU A 158 1.86 -21.55 -16.80
CA LEU A 158 1.11 -22.75 -17.10
C LEU A 158 -0.04 -22.43 -18.06
N PHE A 159 -0.07 -23.14 -19.19
CA PHE A 159 -1.19 -23.21 -20.12
C PHE A 159 -1.79 -24.61 -20.08
N THR A 160 -3.08 -24.72 -19.80
CA THR A 160 -3.88 -25.96 -19.77
C THR A 160 -5.37 -25.60 -19.66
N ASP A 161 -6.28 -26.56 -19.83
CA ASP A 161 -7.67 -26.41 -19.37
C ASP A 161 -7.81 -26.68 -17.85
N GLY A 162 -6.79 -27.26 -17.21
CA GLY A 162 -6.75 -27.57 -15.78
C GLY A 162 -7.10 -29.02 -15.42
N VAL A 163 -7.43 -29.85 -16.41
CA VAL A 163 -7.74 -31.28 -16.22
C VAL A 163 -6.43 -32.10 -16.10
N GLN A 164 -6.46 -33.19 -15.34
CA GLN A 164 -5.32 -34.08 -15.12
C GLN A 164 -5.75 -35.53 -15.41
N ASP A 165 -5.20 -36.12 -16.46
CA ASP A 165 -5.56 -37.48 -16.92
C ASP A 165 -4.59 -38.57 -16.42
N CYS A 166 -3.63 -38.23 -15.56
CA CYS A 166 -2.41 -39.02 -15.39
C CYS A 166 -1.99 -39.22 -13.93
N CYS A 167 -2.00 -40.46 -13.46
CA CYS A 167 -1.61 -40.82 -12.11
C CYS A 167 -0.28 -41.59 -12.05
N TRP A 168 0.33 -41.58 -10.87
CA TRP A 168 1.58 -42.29 -10.59
C TRP A 168 1.39 -43.23 -9.40
N ASP A 169 1.61 -44.52 -9.61
CA ASP A 169 1.55 -45.54 -8.56
C ASP A 169 2.95 -45.72 -7.94
N GLU A 170 3.12 -45.21 -6.72
CA GLU A 170 4.36 -45.36 -5.95
C GLU A 170 4.61 -46.79 -5.44
N LEU A 171 3.58 -47.64 -5.36
CA LEU A 171 3.70 -49.03 -4.86
C LEU A 171 4.20 -49.97 -5.96
N ASN A 172 3.66 -49.85 -7.18
CA ASN A 172 4.04 -50.70 -8.32
C ASN A 172 5.04 -50.03 -9.28
N GLY A 173 5.44 -48.78 -9.05
CA GLY A 173 6.42 -48.06 -9.87
C GLY A 173 6.02 -47.95 -11.36
N THR A 174 4.71 -47.98 -11.62
CA THR A 174 4.11 -48.14 -12.95
C THR A 174 3.16 -46.97 -13.21
N GLN A 175 3.24 -46.39 -14.40
CA GLN A 175 2.44 -45.23 -14.76
C GLN A 175 1.16 -45.65 -15.49
N TYR A 176 0.02 -45.10 -15.06
CA TYR A 176 -1.29 -45.38 -15.64
C TYR A 176 -1.86 -44.10 -16.27
N GLY A 177 -2.30 -44.21 -17.53
CA GLY A 177 -3.16 -43.20 -18.14
C GLY A 177 -4.59 -43.43 -17.67
N VAL A 178 -5.12 -42.48 -16.92
CA VAL A 178 -6.42 -42.58 -16.28
C VAL A 178 -7.49 -42.27 -17.33
N THR A 179 -8.13 -43.30 -17.85
CA THR A 179 -9.44 -43.13 -18.48
C THR A 179 -10.43 -42.73 -17.39
N GLY A 180 -10.57 -41.42 -17.12
CA GLY A 180 -11.39 -40.84 -16.05
C GLY A 180 -12.63 -40.09 -16.51
N SER A 181 -13.72 -40.13 -15.71
CA SER A 181 -14.86 -39.24 -15.89
C SER A 181 -14.56 -37.89 -15.26
N PHE A 182 -14.50 -36.85 -16.09
CA PHE A 182 -14.64 -35.48 -15.61
C PHE A 182 -16.04 -34.95 -15.93
N SER A 183 -16.61 -34.26 -14.94
CA SER A 183 -17.82 -33.45 -15.11
C SER A 183 -17.38 -32.00 -15.22
N TYR A 184 -17.83 -31.32 -16.26
CA TYR A 184 -17.53 -29.91 -16.48
C TYR A 184 -18.75 -29.23 -17.11
N TYR A 185 -18.83 -27.91 -17.00
CA TYR A 185 -19.86 -27.12 -17.67
C TYR A 185 -19.51 -27.00 -19.17
N ASP A 186 -20.43 -27.50 -19.99
CA ASP A 186 -20.39 -27.44 -21.44
C ASP A 186 -20.54 -26.00 -21.96
N SER A 187 -20.25 -25.74 -23.24
CA SER A 187 -20.46 -24.42 -23.86
C SER A 187 -21.95 -24.06 -24.08
N THR A 188 -22.85 -24.70 -23.33
CA THR A 188 -24.29 -24.45 -23.21
C THR A 188 -24.73 -24.49 -21.74
N ASP A 189 -23.79 -24.35 -20.80
CA ASP A 189 -23.92 -24.49 -19.34
C ASP A 189 -24.54 -25.81 -18.84
N GLN A 190 -24.59 -26.83 -19.69
CA GLN A 190 -25.04 -28.17 -19.30
C GLN A 190 -23.92 -28.93 -18.56
N TRP A 191 -24.32 -29.65 -17.51
CA TRP A 191 -23.47 -30.64 -16.85
C TRP A 191 -23.18 -31.81 -17.81
N VAL A 192 -21.93 -31.91 -18.27
CA VAL A 192 -21.49 -33.04 -19.11
C VAL A 192 -20.52 -33.91 -18.34
N THR A 193 -21.06 -34.97 -17.72
CA THR A 193 -20.31 -36.18 -17.34
C THR A 193 -19.83 -36.88 -18.61
N LYS A 194 -18.51 -37.04 -18.76
CA LYS A 194 -17.93 -37.72 -19.94
C LYS A 194 -17.32 -39.07 -19.54
N ASP A 195 -18.06 -40.14 -19.82
CA ASP A 195 -17.86 -41.49 -19.29
C ASP A 195 -16.43 -42.07 -19.40
N HIS A 196 -15.71 -42.10 -18.27
CA HIS A 196 -14.81 -43.18 -17.86
C HIS A 196 -14.73 -43.24 -16.29
N GLN A 197 -13.66 -43.71 -15.63
CA GLN A 197 -13.53 -43.71 -14.14
C GLN A 197 -12.13 -43.35 -13.64
N LEU A 198 -12.05 -42.34 -12.76
CA LEU A 198 -10.80 -42.02 -12.05
C LEU A 198 -10.50 -43.11 -11.02
N ASP A 199 -9.44 -43.86 -11.26
CA ASP A 199 -8.87 -44.84 -10.34
C ASP A 199 -7.33 -44.74 -10.44
N CYS A 200 -6.69 -44.26 -9.39
CA CYS A 200 -5.24 -44.19 -9.27
C CYS A 200 -4.69 -45.25 -8.31
N ASN A 201 -5.45 -46.31 -8.04
CA ASN A 201 -5.11 -47.39 -7.13
C ASN A 201 -5.49 -48.78 -7.73
N PRO A 202 -4.59 -49.44 -8.48
CA PRO A 202 -4.90 -50.67 -9.22
C PRO A 202 -5.30 -51.88 -8.36
N ASP A 203 -5.18 -51.81 -7.03
CA ASP A 203 -5.64 -52.83 -6.09
C ASP A 203 -7.08 -52.59 -5.57
N LYS A 204 -7.65 -51.38 -5.71
CA LYS A 204 -9.00 -51.03 -5.23
C LYS A 204 -10.13 -51.42 -6.19
N LYS A 205 -10.33 -52.73 -6.41
CA LYS A 205 -11.57 -53.22 -7.03
C LYS A 205 -12.78 -53.07 -6.10
N TYR A 206 -13.40 -51.89 -6.09
CA TYR A 206 -14.67 -51.65 -5.42
C TYR A 206 -15.74 -51.11 -6.38
N TYR A 207 -16.90 -51.77 -6.34
CA TYR A 207 -18.15 -51.24 -6.86
C TYR A 207 -18.79 -50.33 -5.78
N GLU A 208 -19.70 -49.46 -6.23
CA GLU A 208 -20.64 -48.65 -5.44
C GLU A 208 -20.18 -47.30 -4.85
N SER A 209 -21.04 -46.30 -5.05
CA SER A 209 -21.06 -44.92 -4.50
C SER A 209 -20.05 -43.90 -5.03
N ASP A 210 -20.59 -42.79 -5.55
CA ASP A 210 -19.88 -41.68 -6.20
C ASP A 210 -19.04 -40.81 -5.22
N TYR A 211 -19.13 -41.09 -3.92
CA TYR A 211 -18.55 -40.28 -2.85
C TYR A 211 -17.02 -40.44 -2.71
N LEU A 212 -16.44 -41.53 -3.20
CA LEU A 212 -15.01 -41.83 -3.04
C LEU A 212 -14.11 -41.15 -4.09
N ILE A 213 -14.67 -40.72 -5.23
CA ILE A 213 -13.90 -40.18 -6.36
C ILE A 213 -13.42 -38.74 -6.07
N GLN A 214 -14.20 -37.97 -5.31
CA GLN A 214 -13.90 -36.57 -5.02
C GLN A 214 -12.65 -36.40 -4.13
N ASP A 215 -12.48 -37.25 -3.11
CA ASP A 215 -11.28 -37.26 -2.26
C ASP A 215 -9.99 -37.53 -3.06
N GLU A 216 -10.07 -38.37 -4.10
CA GLU A 216 -8.92 -38.75 -4.94
C GLU A 216 -8.60 -37.68 -6.00
N LEU A 217 -9.62 -37.01 -6.54
CA LEU A 217 -9.46 -35.78 -7.34
C LEU A 217 -8.80 -34.66 -6.53
N ASP A 218 -9.28 -34.39 -5.33
CA ASP A 218 -8.73 -33.33 -4.49
C ASP A 218 -7.34 -33.69 -3.94
N LEU A 219 -7.04 -34.96 -3.69
CA LEU A 219 -5.67 -35.41 -3.41
C LEU A 219 -4.71 -35.09 -4.57
N ASN A 220 -5.08 -35.41 -5.82
CA ASN A 220 -4.29 -35.08 -7.01
C ASN A 220 -4.10 -33.56 -7.15
N ARG A 221 -5.16 -32.77 -6.97
CA ARG A 221 -5.09 -31.29 -6.95
C ARG A 221 -4.12 -30.77 -5.88
N GLN A 222 -4.17 -31.30 -4.66
CA GLN A 222 -3.24 -30.93 -3.58
C GLN A 222 -1.79 -31.35 -3.88
N GLN A 223 -1.56 -32.48 -4.56
CA GLN A 223 -0.21 -32.88 -4.99
C GLN A 223 0.37 -31.88 -6.01
N ILE A 224 -0.36 -31.54 -7.08
CA ILE A 224 0.09 -30.53 -8.07
C ILE A 224 0.32 -29.18 -7.36
N ALA A 225 -0.61 -28.76 -6.51
CA ALA A 225 -0.49 -27.55 -5.70
C ALA A 225 0.73 -27.56 -4.76
N SER A 226 1.16 -28.72 -4.26
CA SER A 226 2.36 -28.85 -3.41
C SER A 226 3.64 -28.57 -4.20
N TYR A 227 3.73 -29.04 -5.45
CA TYR A 227 4.86 -28.75 -6.34
C TYR A 227 4.88 -27.28 -6.75
N VAL A 228 3.72 -26.69 -7.08
CA VAL A 228 3.62 -25.25 -7.35
C VAL A 228 4.00 -24.40 -6.12
N THR A 229 3.61 -24.84 -4.90
CA THR A 229 4.06 -24.20 -3.65
C THR A 229 5.57 -24.34 -3.46
N ALA A 230 6.16 -25.48 -3.84
CA ALA A 230 7.61 -25.70 -3.77
C ALA A 230 8.39 -24.79 -4.75
N LEU A 231 7.80 -24.40 -5.90
CA LEU A 231 8.34 -23.37 -6.78
C LEU A 231 8.27 -21.99 -6.13
N LYS A 232 7.12 -21.58 -5.59
CA LYS A 232 6.94 -20.30 -4.87
C LYS A 232 7.94 -20.15 -3.72
N ASN A 233 8.15 -21.23 -2.95
CA ASN A 233 9.14 -21.28 -1.86
C ASN A 233 10.62 -21.23 -2.33
N GLN A 234 10.89 -21.41 -3.62
CA GLN A 234 12.20 -21.24 -4.26
C GLN A 234 12.31 -19.89 -5.00
N GLY A 235 11.36 -18.97 -4.81
CA GLY A 235 11.31 -17.68 -5.50
C GLY A 235 10.78 -17.74 -6.93
N ILE A 236 10.22 -18.89 -7.36
CA ILE A 236 9.71 -19.11 -8.72
C ILE A 236 8.19 -18.95 -8.70
N LEU A 237 7.69 -17.80 -9.17
CA LEU A 237 6.24 -17.56 -9.27
C LEU A 237 5.65 -18.31 -10.48
N THR A 238 4.47 -18.89 -10.30
CA THR A 238 3.78 -19.68 -11.34
C THR A 238 2.48 -19.01 -11.74
N PHE A 239 2.45 -18.38 -12.92
CA PHE A 239 1.23 -17.85 -13.54
C PHE A 239 0.40 -18.98 -14.13
N VAL A 240 -0.92 -18.84 -14.10
CA VAL A 240 -1.87 -19.85 -14.59
C VAL A 240 -2.82 -19.22 -15.60
N VAL A 241 -2.89 -19.82 -16.79
CA VAL A 241 -3.75 -19.38 -17.91
C VAL A 241 -4.62 -20.57 -18.34
N GLY A 242 -5.93 -20.44 -18.10
CA GLY A 242 -6.92 -21.45 -18.44
C GLY A 242 -7.38 -21.29 -19.89
N LEU A 243 -7.03 -22.26 -20.73
CA LEU A 243 -7.33 -22.23 -22.17
C LEU A 243 -8.74 -22.74 -22.47
N GLY A 244 -9.50 -21.95 -23.20
CA GLY A 244 -10.82 -22.35 -23.72
C GLY A 244 -11.96 -22.17 -22.73
N THR A 245 -13.18 -22.51 -23.16
CA THR A 245 -14.42 -22.31 -22.36
C THR A 245 -14.78 -23.51 -21.48
N ARG A 246 -13.97 -24.57 -21.45
CA ARG A 246 -14.25 -25.84 -20.75
C ARG A 246 -13.06 -26.19 -19.87
N THR A 247 -12.91 -25.49 -18.76
CA THR A 247 -11.77 -25.59 -17.83
C THR A 247 -12.16 -26.20 -16.48
N ASP A 248 -11.18 -26.64 -15.67
CA ASP A 248 -11.35 -26.91 -14.24
C ASP A 248 -10.98 -25.66 -13.40
N PRO A 249 -11.93 -24.77 -13.08
CA PRO A 249 -11.64 -23.58 -12.29
C PRO A 249 -11.23 -23.91 -10.84
N ILE A 250 -11.56 -25.09 -10.29
CA ILE A 250 -11.16 -25.46 -8.93
C ILE A 250 -9.65 -25.69 -8.90
N THR A 251 -9.14 -26.46 -9.86
CA THR A 251 -7.70 -26.68 -10.03
C THR A 251 -6.98 -25.37 -10.35
N LEU A 252 -7.43 -24.62 -11.37
CA LEU A 252 -6.73 -23.41 -11.82
C LEU A 252 -6.69 -22.30 -10.75
N ASN A 253 -7.78 -22.08 -9.99
CA ASN A 253 -7.79 -21.13 -8.87
C ASN A 253 -6.88 -21.57 -7.72
N LEU A 254 -6.78 -22.88 -7.44
CA LEU A 254 -5.86 -23.42 -6.45
C LEU A 254 -4.40 -23.19 -6.87
N LEU A 255 -4.05 -23.51 -8.13
CA LEU A 255 -2.67 -23.38 -8.62
C LEU A 255 -2.20 -21.92 -8.66
N ALA A 256 -3.05 -20.95 -9.04
CA ALA A 256 -2.66 -19.53 -9.05
C ALA A 256 -2.28 -19.01 -7.65
N LYS A 257 -3.12 -19.26 -6.63
CA LYS A 257 -2.86 -18.89 -5.22
C LYS A 257 -1.58 -19.53 -4.67
N LYS A 258 -1.39 -20.81 -4.99
CA LYS A 258 -0.22 -21.60 -4.57
C LYS A 258 1.04 -21.18 -5.32
N GLY A 259 0.90 -20.66 -6.54
CA GLY A 259 1.95 -20.08 -7.37
C GLY A 259 2.32 -18.63 -7.01
N GLY A 260 1.46 -17.92 -6.28
CA GLY A 260 1.71 -16.52 -5.89
C GLY A 260 1.44 -15.53 -7.01
N THR A 261 0.47 -15.83 -7.86
CA THR A 261 0.11 -15.05 -9.04
C THR A 261 -1.40 -14.81 -9.12
N GLU A 262 -2.09 -14.97 -7.99
CA GLU A 262 -3.52 -14.65 -7.87
C GLU A 262 -3.82 -13.24 -8.39
N ARG A 263 -4.67 -13.13 -9.44
CA ARG A 263 -4.98 -11.85 -10.11
C ARG A 263 -5.53 -10.78 -9.17
N TYR A 264 -6.18 -11.20 -8.08
CA TYR A 264 -6.70 -10.32 -7.04
C TYR A 264 -6.35 -10.89 -5.66
N ALA A 265 -5.85 -10.04 -4.76
CA ALA A 265 -5.47 -10.46 -3.42
C ALA A 265 -6.68 -11.01 -2.64
N GLY A 266 -6.59 -12.25 -2.16
CA GLY A 266 -7.67 -12.91 -1.41
C GLY A 266 -8.83 -13.43 -2.26
N CYS A 267 -8.68 -13.51 -3.59
CA CYS A 267 -9.68 -14.06 -4.50
C CYS A 267 -10.19 -15.46 -4.07
N VAL A 268 -11.47 -15.73 -4.29
CA VAL A 268 -12.07 -17.07 -4.13
C VAL A 268 -12.08 -17.79 -5.48
N ASN A 269 -12.74 -17.18 -6.46
CA ASN A 269 -12.75 -17.52 -7.88
C ASN A 269 -11.88 -16.52 -8.67
N ASP A 270 -11.76 -16.72 -9.99
CA ASP A 270 -11.16 -15.79 -10.96
C ASP A 270 -9.72 -15.33 -10.66
N CYS A 271 -8.99 -16.17 -9.93
CA CYS A 271 -7.60 -15.95 -9.52
C CYS A 271 -6.59 -16.15 -10.64
N TYR A 272 -7.00 -16.77 -11.75
CA TYR A 272 -6.16 -17.11 -12.89
C TYR A 272 -6.63 -16.39 -14.16
N TYR A 273 -5.85 -16.44 -15.22
CA TYR A 273 -6.22 -15.83 -16.50
C TYR A 273 -7.10 -16.81 -17.30
N GLN A 274 -8.41 -16.69 -17.16
CA GLN A 274 -9.39 -17.41 -17.98
C GLN A 274 -9.44 -16.79 -19.39
N VAL A 275 -9.14 -17.56 -20.44
CA VAL A 275 -9.04 -17.03 -21.82
C VAL A 275 -9.74 -17.94 -22.84
N ALA A 276 -10.84 -17.45 -23.41
CA ALA A 276 -11.65 -18.16 -24.40
C ALA A 276 -11.21 -17.92 -25.85
N ASN A 277 -10.44 -16.86 -26.11
CA ASN A 277 -10.04 -16.42 -27.45
C ASN A 277 -8.66 -15.72 -27.47
N LYS A 278 -8.13 -15.54 -28.68
CA LYS A 278 -6.85 -14.84 -28.97
C LYS A 278 -6.69 -13.46 -28.33
N THR A 279 -7.75 -12.66 -28.22
CA THR A 279 -7.68 -11.29 -27.66
C THR A 279 -7.41 -11.33 -26.17
N GLN A 280 -8.25 -12.05 -25.41
CA GLN A 280 -8.09 -12.25 -23.96
C GLN A 280 -6.74 -12.89 -23.62
N LEU A 281 -6.29 -13.82 -24.46
CA LEU A 281 -4.98 -14.45 -24.32
C LEU A 281 -3.81 -13.47 -24.58
N THR A 282 -3.94 -12.58 -25.56
CA THR A 282 -2.95 -11.52 -25.82
C THR A 282 -2.88 -10.52 -24.67
N GLU A 283 -4.03 -10.18 -24.07
CA GLU A 283 -4.12 -9.33 -22.88
C GLU A 283 -3.48 -9.99 -21.66
N ALA A 284 -3.85 -11.23 -21.36
CA ALA A 284 -3.24 -12.03 -20.28
C ALA A 284 -1.71 -12.12 -20.43
N PHE A 285 -1.21 -12.34 -21.65
CA PHE A 285 0.23 -12.36 -21.92
C PHE A 285 0.91 -11.00 -21.70
N LYS A 286 0.28 -9.89 -22.11
CA LYS A 286 0.80 -8.54 -21.85
C LYS A 286 0.82 -8.20 -20.35
N ASP A 287 -0.20 -8.63 -19.61
CA ASP A 287 -0.27 -8.46 -18.14
C ASP A 287 0.83 -9.25 -17.44
N ILE A 288 0.99 -10.52 -17.77
CA ILE A 288 2.06 -11.37 -17.22
C ILE A 288 3.44 -10.79 -17.58
N ALA A 289 3.64 -10.34 -18.82
CA ALA A 289 4.89 -9.70 -19.24
C ALA A 289 5.19 -8.43 -18.42
N ARG A 290 4.19 -7.58 -18.16
CA ARG A 290 4.34 -6.37 -17.33
C ARG A 290 4.78 -6.71 -15.90
N ILE A 291 4.23 -7.77 -15.30
CA ILE A 291 4.57 -8.23 -13.95
C ILE A 291 5.98 -8.85 -13.91
N VAL A 292 6.30 -9.71 -14.87
CA VAL A 292 7.64 -10.30 -15.05
C VAL A 292 8.72 -9.24 -15.27
N LYS A 293 8.35 -8.10 -15.87
CA LYS A 293 9.19 -6.93 -16.14
C LYS A 293 9.02 -5.77 -15.15
N THR A 294 8.38 -5.94 -14.00
CA THR A 294 8.29 -4.85 -13.01
C THR A 294 9.66 -4.63 -12.35
N GLU A 295 10.09 -3.40 -12.11
CA GLU A 295 11.33 -3.12 -11.37
C GLU A 295 11.29 -3.64 -9.92
N VAL A 296 12.47 -3.90 -9.35
CA VAL A 296 12.65 -4.24 -7.93
C VAL A 296 13.77 -3.36 -7.39
N CYS A 297 13.61 -2.87 -6.16
CA CYS A 297 14.62 -2.02 -5.52
C CYS A 297 15.80 -2.88 -5.04
N ASP A 298 16.69 -3.23 -5.98
CA ASP A 298 17.89 -4.04 -5.77
C ASP A 298 19.15 -3.47 -6.45
N GLY A 299 19.01 -2.40 -7.26
CA GLY A 299 20.11 -1.72 -7.95
C GLY A 299 20.50 -2.34 -9.29
N ILE A 300 19.65 -3.20 -9.84
CA ILE A 300 19.83 -3.90 -11.12
C ILE A 300 18.70 -3.47 -12.07
N ASP A 301 19.05 -3.19 -13.34
CA ASP A 301 18.07 -2.98 -14.41
C ASP A 301 17.25 -4.27 -14.61
N ASN A 302 16.08 -4.31 -13.98
CA ASN A 302 15.24 -5.49 -13.80
C ASN A 302 14.31 -5.74 -15.00
N ASN A 303 14.13 -4.71 -15.84
CA ASN A 303 13.26 -4.70 -17.02
C ASN A 303 14.00 -4.45 -18.35
N CYS A 304 15.30 -4.14 -18.32
CA CYS A 304 16.17 -3.93 -19.48
C CYS A 304 15.74 -2.74 -20.38
N ASP A 305 15.32 -1.61 -19.80
CA ASP A 305 15.14 -0.35 -20.55
C ASP A 305 16.34 0.62 -20.47
N GLY A 306 17.32 0.32 -19.62
CA GLY A 306 18.54 1.11 -19.42
C GLY A 306 18.50 2.07 -18.24
N LYS A 307 17.38 2.16 -17.51
CA LYS A 307 17.29 2.76 -16.18
C LYS A 307 17.51 1.71 -15.07
N ILE A 308 17.45 2.12 -13.81
CA ILE A 308 17.69 1.28 -12.63
C ILE A 308 16.75 1.77 -11.52
N ASP A 309 15.95 0.87 -10.95
CA ASP A 309 15.00 1.11 -9.84
C ASP A 309 13.94 2.22 -10.10
N GLU A 310 13.64 2.59 -11.36
CA GLU A 310 12.84 3.79 -11.64
C GLU A 310 11.38 3.69 -11.17
N ASN A 311 10.81 4.83 -10.77
CA ASN A 311 9.41 4.99 -10.33
C ASN A 311 9.00 4.11 -9.14
N LEU A 312 9.95 3.46 -8.45
CA LEU A 312 9.67 2.62 -7.28
C LEU A 312 9.45 3.46 -6.02
N THR A 313 8.24 3.39 -5.47
CA THR A 313 7.86 3.98 -4.17
C THR A 313 7.27 2.91 -3.23
N ARG A 314 7.52 3.01 -1.93
CA ARG A 314 6.84 2.20 -0.91
C ARG A 314 6.48 3.00 0.34
N ASN A 315 5.61 2.43 1.17
CA ASN A 315 5.26 3.02 2.46
C ASN A 315 6.41 2.93 3.45
N CYS A 316 6.63 4.01 4.21
CA CYS A 316 7.55 4.11 5.34
C CYS A 316 6.82 4.67 6.58
N SER A 317 7.49 4.72 7.74
CA SER A 317 6.91 5.30 8.95
C SER A 317 7.98 5.77 9.94
N THR A 318 7.67 6.85 10.67
CA THR A 318 8.40 7.33 11.85
C THR A 318 7.57 7.09 13.11
N LYS A 319 8.00 7.63 14.26
CA LYS A 319 7.12 7.73 15.44
C LYS A 319 5.89 8.64 15.22
N CYS A 320 6.01 9.63 14.34
CA CYS A 320 5.00 10.68 14.14
C CYS A 320 3.96 10.35 13.05
N GLY A 321 4.12 9.25 12.33
CA GLY A 321 3.15 8.83 11.31
C GLY A 321 3.74 7.97 10.19
N GLY A 322 2.90 7.68 9.20
CA GLY A 322 3.30 7.06 7.94
C GLY A 322 3.79 8.08 6.91
N GLY A 323 4.39 7.58 5.84
CA GLY A 323 4.79 8.35 4.66
C GLY A 323 5.19 7.40 3.53
N THR A 324 5.87 7.94 2.52
CA THR A 324 6.42 7.20 1.38
C THR A 324 7.91 7.46 1.23
N GLU A 325 8.66 6.43 0.84
CA GLU A 325 10.07 6.49 0.47
C GLU A 325 10.28 5.93 -0.94
N THR A 326 11.31 6.42 -1.63
CA THR A 326 11.59 6.13 -3.05
C THR A 326 12.84 5.26 -3.16
N CYS A 327 12.90 4.36 -4.15
CA CYS A 327 14.15 3.65 -4.41
C CYS A 327 15.18 4.52 -5.15
N ASN A 328 16.45 4.31 -4.84
CA ASN A 328 17.59 4.89 -5.53
C ASN A 328 18.81 3.96 -5.38
N MET A 329 19.21 3.27 -6.45
CA MET A 329 20.35 2.34 -6.49
C MET A 329 20.29 1.23 -5.43
N GLY A 330 19.20 0.47 -5.44
CA GLY A 330 18.96 -0.68 -4.54
C GLY A 330 18.70 -0.31 -3.09
N LYS A 331 18.34 0.95 -2.81
CA LYS A 331 18.05 1.44 -1.47
C LYS A 331 16.80 2.29 -1.45
N TRP A 332 16.02 2.12 -0.39
CA TRP A 332 14.89 2.96 -0.07
C TRP A 332 15.39 4.16 0.75
N GLU A 333 15.21 5.37 0.21
CA GLU A 333 15.69 6.62 0.79
C GLU A 333 14.61 7.72 0.68
N GLY A 334 14.75 8.81 1.43
CA GLY A 334 13.86 9.98 1.32
C GLY A 334 12.44 9.81 1.91
N CYS A 335 12.27 8.98 2.94
CA CYS A 335 10.99 8.82 3.64
C CYS A 335 10.40 10.17 4.10
N ASN A 336 9.27 10.56 3.51
CA ASN A 336 8.61 11.86 3.76
C ASN A 336 7.68 11.87 4.99
N ALA A 337 7.64 10.79 5.78
CA ALA A 337 6.88 10.73 7.02
C ALA A 337 7.30 11.86 7.99
N PRO A 338 6.39 12.42 8.81
CA PRO A 338 6.70 13.53 9.70
C PRO A 338 7.86 13.18 10.65
N GLN A 339 8.80 14.11 10.83
CA GLN A 339 9.99 13.90 11.66
C GLN A 339 9.78 14.51 13.05
N PRO A 340 10.22 13.84 14.15
CA PRO A 340 10.26 14.44 15.48
C PRO A 340 10.90 15.84 15.48
N GLN A 341 10.17 16.83 16.00
CA GLN A 341 10.69 18.16 16.28
C GLN A 341 10.99 18.31 17.78
N PRO A 342 11.76 19.32 18.21
CA PRO A 342 11.84 19.68 19.63
C PRO A 342 10.47 20.14 20.16
N GLU A 343 10.19 19.90 21.44
CA GLU A 343 8.97 20.40 22.10
C GLU A 343 8.89 21.93 22.09
N VAL A 344 7.68 22.43 21.85
CA VAL A 344 7.23 23.81 21.96
C VAL A 344 6.03 23.83 22.92
N CYS A 345 5.83 24.90 23.68
CA CYS A 345 4.74 24.99 24.65
C CYS A 345 3.39 25.30 23.96
N ASP A 346 2.90 24.37 23.13
CA ASP A 346 1.67 24.49 22.32
C ASP A 346 0.59 23.46 22.69
N GLY A 347 0.91 22.43 23.49
CA GLY A 347 0.00 21.35 23.87
C GLY A 347 -0.05 20.17 22.89
N ILE A 348 0.94 20.02 22.01
CA ILE A 348 1.11 18.91 21.05
C ILE A 348 2.40 18.14 21.38
N ASP A 349 2.39 16.81 21.19
CA ASP A 349 3.59 15.96 21.22
C ASP A 349 4.42 16.21 19.94
N ASN A 350 5.31 17.21 19.95
CA ASN A 350 6.09 17.58 18.75
C ASN A 350 7.21 16.57 18.45
N ASN A 351 7.75 15.91 19.50
CA ASN A 351 8.85 14.93 19.40
C ASN A 351 8.37 13.46 19.24
N CYS A 352 7.07 13.24 19.40
CA CYS A 352 6.38 11.97 19.21
C CYS A 352 6.87 10.85 20.15
N ASP A 353 7.12 11.13 21.44
CA ASP A 353 7.46 10.09 22.43
C ASP A 353 6.30 9.67 23.36
N GLY A 354 5.13 10.30 23.23
CA GLY A 354 3.93 10.02 24.03
C GLY A 354 3.76 10.93 25.25
N LYS A 355 4.47 12.05 25.31
CA LYS A 355 4.29 13.15 26.28
C LYS A 355 4.00 14.46 25.53
N ILE A 356 3.70 15.52 26.27
CA ILE A 356 3.29 16.82 25.74
C ILE A 356 3.97 17.91 26.57
N ASP A 357 4.68 18.82 25.90
CA ASP A 357 5.41 19.98 26.45
C ASP A 357 6.51 19.66 27.50
N GLU A 358 7.07 18.44 27.57
CA GLU A 358 7.89 18.10 28.75
C GLU A 358 9.24 18.84 28.83
N ASN A 359 9.70 19.06 30.07
CA ASN A 359 10.96 19.74 30.41
C ASN A 359 11.07 21.21 29.95
N LEU A 360 10.04 21.80 29.35
CA LEU A 360 10.04 23.20 28.93
C LEU A 360 9.98 24.17 30.12
N THR A 361 10.91 25.12 30.13
CA THR A 361 11.05 26.18 31.16
C THR A 361 11.34 27.53 30.51
N ARG A 362 10.86 28.64 31.10
CA ARG A 362 11.23 30.01 30.72
C ARG A 362 11.28 30.95 31.91
N SER A 363 11.89 32.12 31.74
CA SER A 363 11.93 33.18 32.76
C SER A 363 10.58 33.85 32.98
N CYS A 364 10.33 34.28 34.22
CA CYS A 364 9.16 35.07 34.64
C CYS A 364 9.58 36.14 35.67
N SER A 365 8.70 37.07 36.03
CA SER A 365 9.01 38.12 37.00
C SER A 365 7.81 38.57 37.84
N THR A 366 8.12 39.16 39.00
CA THR A 366 7.20 39.81 39.94
C THR A 366 7.79 41.15 40.40
N LYS A 367 7.09 41.87 41.28
CA LYS A 367 7.65 43.04 41.98
C LYS A 367 8.90 42.73 42.82
N CYS A 368 9.09 41.47 43.24
CA CYS A 368 10.19 41.05 44.09
C CYS A 368 11.32 40.38 43.32
N GLY A 369 11.40 40.57 42.00
CA GLY A 369 12.45 40.04 41.13
C GLY A 369 12.01 38.94 40.16
N THR A 370 12.98 38.21 39.63
CA THR A 370 12.81 37.20 38.57
C THR A 370 12.68 35.77 39.10
N GLY A 371 12.10 34.89 38.31
CA GLY A 371 12.03 33.45 38.54
C GLY A 371 11.93 32.65 37.25
N VAL A 372 11.53 31.40 37.36
CA VAL A 372 11.30 30.46 36.25
C VAL A 372 9.89 29.88 36.34
N GLU A 373 9.23 29.71 35.21
CA GLU A 373 7.96 28.99 35.07
C GLU A 373 8.09 27.80 34.09
N THR A 374 7.30 26.76 34.31
CA THR A 374 7.28 25.51 33.52
C THR A 374 6.09 25.49 32.58
N CYS A 375 6.22 24.88 31.40
CA CYS A 375 5.05 24.57 30.58
C CYS A 375 4.25 23.39 31.18
N ASN A 376 2.94 23.40 30.95
CA ASN A 376 2.00 22.32 31.25
C ASN A 376 0.78 22.43 30.33
N ASN A 377 0.71 21.58 29.30
CA ASN A 377 -0.38 21.48 28.33
C ASN A 377 -0.68 22.81 27.60
N GLY A 378 0.33 23.36 26.92
CA GLY A 378 0.29 24.63 26.16
C GLY A 378 0.22 25.89 27.02
N LYS A 379 0.55 25.80 28.33
CA LYS A 379 0.44 26.91 29.28
C LYS A 379 1.62 26.98 30.24
N TRP A 380 2.19 28.17 30.36
CA TRP A 380 3.23 28.48 31.34
C TRP A 380 2.63 28.71 32.73
N VAL A 381 3.17 28.02 33.73
CA VAL A 381 2.64 27.98 35.10
C VAL A 381 3.75 27.89 36.15
N GLY A 382 3.46 28.31 37.38
CA GLY A 382 4.31 28.03 38.55
C GLY A 382 5.54 28.91 38.69
N CYS A 383 5.48 30.17 38.23
CA CYS A 383 6.56 31.15 38.36
C CYS A 383 7.18 31.19 39.77
N THR A 384 8.47 30.87 39.87
CA THR A 384 9.21 30.75 41.15
C THR A 384 9.73 32.08 41.73
N ALA A 385 9.39 33.22 41.10
CA ALA A 385 9.76 34.53 41.60
C ALA A 385 9.16 34.80 42.99
N ARG A 386 9.89 35.52 43.86
CA ARG A 386 9.43 35.88 45.21
C ARG A 386 8.07 36.60 45.13
N GLN A 387 7.17 36.25 46.04
CA GLN A 387 5.89 36.95 46.21
C GLN A 387 6.02 37.99 47.33
N PRO A 388 5.29 39.12 47.27
CA PRO A 388 5.18 40.06 48.39
C PRO A 388 4.66 39.38 49.66
N GLU A 389 5.39 39.53 50.77
CA GLU A 389 5.01 39.04 52.10
C GLU A 389 4.91 40.21 53.10
N PRO A 390 4.13 40.11 54.19
CA PRO A 390 4.09 41.16 55.22
C PRO A 390 5.45 41.35 55.91
N GLU A 391 5.77 42.59 56.27
CA GLU A 391 7.12 42.96 56.74
C GLU A 391 7.55 42.30 58.06
N LYS A 392 8.83 41.88 58.12
CA LYS A 392 9.37 41.01 59.18
C LYS A 392 10.52 41.66 59.98
N CYS A 393 10.11 42.59 60.84
CA CYS A 393 10.96 43.33 61.78
C CYS A 393 12.25 42.64 62.28
N GLY A 394 13.37 43.31 61.99
CA GLY A 394 14.71 43.01 62.49
C GLY A 394 15.53 42.09 61.60
N ASP A 395 15.15 41.88 60.34
CA ASP A 395 15.96 41.12 59.37
C ASP A 395 16.62 41.96 58.26
N GLY A 396 16.25 43.24 58.11
CA GLY A 396 16.89 44.17 57.18
C GLY A 396 16.60 43.89 55.70
N ILE A 397 15.51 43.19 55.40
CA ILE A 397 15.08 42.83 54.04
C ILE A 397 13.70 43.46 53.78
N ASP A 398 13.53 44.16 52.66
CA ASP A 398 12.17 44.49 52.17
C ASP A 398 11.43 43.18 51.86
N ASN A 399 10.41 42.83 52.66
CA ASN A 399 9.62 41.62 52.45
C ASN A 399 8.36 41.87 51.61
N ASN A 400 7.83 43.09 51.64
CA ASN A 400 6.59 43.47 50.98
C ASN A 400 6.79 44.00 49.54
N CYS A 401 8.04 44.30 49.18
CA CYS A 401 8.51 44.81 47.89
C CYS A 401 7.87 46.17 47.52
N ASP A 402 7.81 47.10 48.48
CA ASP A 402 7.33 48.48 48.32
C ASP A 402 8.42 49.58 48.41
N GLY A 403 9.68 49.18 48.59
CA GLY A 403 10.85 50.07 48.63
C GLY A 403 11.19 50.57 50.03
N LYS A 404 10.84 49.81 51.09
CA LYS A 404 11.17 50.12 52.49
C LYS A 404 11.70 48.88 53.20
N ILE A 405 12.40 49.10 54.30
CA ILE A 405 13.02 48.06 55.13
C ILE A 405 12.60 48.32 56.58
N ASP A 406 12.13 47.28 57.26
CA ASP A 406 11.75 47.26 58.68
C ASP A 406 10.69 48.31 59.10
N GLU A 407 9.69 48.61 58.25
CA GLU A 407 8.64 49.56 58.64
C GLU A 407 7.65 49.00 59.69
N GLY A 408 7.32 49.80 60.70
CA GLY A 408 6.39 49.43 61.78
C GLY A 408 7.02 48.78 63.02
N CYS A 409 8.35 48.71 63.08
CA CYS A 409 9.12 47.95 64.08
C CYS A 409 9.58 48.78 65.28
N THR A 410 9.86 48.16 66.44
CA THR A 410 10.16 48.86 67.72
C THR A 410 11.59 48.65 68.26
N CYS A 411 12.19 49.68 68.83
CA CYS A 411 13.56 49.71 69.40
C CYS A 411 13.60 50.08 70.91
N THR A 412 14.79 50.03 71.51
CA THR A 412 15.03 50.36 72.93
C THR A 412 15.38 51.85 73.12
N PRO A 413 14.62 52.64 73.91
CA PRO A 413 14.85 54.07 74.09
C PRO A 413 16.29 54.45 74.45
N GLY A 414 16.85 55.44 73.76
CA GLY A 414 18.22 55.92 73.93
C GLY A 414 19.30 55.04 73.29
N ALA A 415 18.94 53.91 72.65
CA ALA A 415 19.84 53.19 71.76
C ALA A 415 20.26 54.09 70.58
N LYS A 416 21.44 53.82 70.03
CA LYS A 416 22.02 54.51 68.87
C LYS A 416 22.38 53.47 67.81
N GLN A 417 22.13 53.78 66.55
CA GLN A 417 22.67 53.02 65.42
C GLN A 417 23.22 53.95 64.34
N ASN A 418 24.27 53.51 63.65
CA ASN A 418 24.78 54.21 62.49
C ASN A 418 23.76 54.08 61.35
N CYS A 419 23.61 55.14 60.57
CA CYS A 419 22.78 55.14 59.36
C CYS A 419 23.54 55.84 58.23
N LYS A 420 23.26 55.45 56.99
CA LYS A 420 23.60 56.25 55.80
C LYS A 420 22.38 57.07 55.40
N GLY A 421 22.62 58.19 54.72
CA GLY A 421 21.58 59.03 54.15
C GLY A 421 22.19 60.15 53.32
N THR A 422 21.37 61.00 52.72
CA THR A 422 21.84 62.10 51.86
C THR A 422 21.49 63.47 52.44
N ILE A 423 22.40 64.44 52.21
CA ILE A 423 22.11 65.88 52.34
C ILE A 423 22.23 66.48 50.93
N SER A 424 21.14 67.01 50.39
CA SER A 424 21.11 67.58 49.03
C SER A 424 21.64 66.64 47.93
N GLY A 425 21.45 65.33 48.08
CA GLY A 425 21.97 64.31 47.16
C GLY A 425 23.45 63.93 47.38
N ALA A 426 24.10 64.37 48.46
CA ALA A 426 25.44 63.94 48.82
C ALA A 426 25.41 62.92 49.98
N CYS A 427 25.96 61.74 49.75
CA CYS A 427 26.03 60.67 50.74
C CYS A 427 26.79 61.07 52.01
N THR A 428 26.15 60.80 53.15
CA THR A 428 26.52 61.30 54.46
C THR A 428 26.26 60.23 55.51
N GLU A 429 27.27 59.86 56.29
CA GLU A 429 27.08 59.01 57.47
C GLU A 429 26.42 59.81 58.61
N GLY A 430 25.39 59.24 59.23
CA GLY A 430 24.67 59.82 60.36
C GLY A 430 24.42 58.81 61.47
N GLU A 431 23.65 59.24 62.47
CA GLU A 431 23.22 58.43 63.60
C GLU A 431 21.70 58.54 63.77
N GLN A 432 21.04 57.42 64.05
CA GLN A 432 19.67 57.37 64.57
C GLN A 432 19.71 57.15 66.07
N VAL A 433 18.85 57.85 66.81
CA VAL A 433 18.62 57.65 68.23
C VAL A 433 17.20 57.14 68.43
N CYS A 434 17.04 56.03 69.15
CA CYS A 434 15.71 55.51 69.49
C CYS A 434 15.02 56.42 70.51
N ASP A 435 13.77 56.81 70.25
CA ASP A 435 12.99 57.73 71.08
C ASP A 435 12.39 57.06 72.33
N GLN A 436 11.58 57.80 73.11
CA GLN A 436 10.96 57.26 74.32
C GLN A 436 9.69 56.42 74.06
N GLN A 437 9.25 56.36 72.80
CA GLN A 437 8.12 55.57 72.33
C GLN A 437 8.61 54.21 71.79
N GLY A 438 9.93 54.03 71.65
CA GLY A 438 10.53 52.84 71.07
C GLY A 438 10.51 52.86 69.55
N GLN A 439 10.63 54.03 68.93
CA GLN A 439 10.77 54.20 67.47
C GLN A 439 12.14 54.80 67.15
N TRP A 440 12.74 54.38 66.03
CA TRP A 440 14.00 54.96 65.59
C TRP A 440 13.75 56.39 65.10
N GLY A 441 14.42 57.36 65.72
CA GLY A 441 14.40 58.74 65.26
C GLY A 441 14.98 58.88 63.84
N PRO A 442 14.76 60.02 63.18
CA PRO A 442 15.29 60.27 61.85
C PRO A 442 16.81 60.14 61.84
N CYS A 443 17.37 59.57 60.76
CA CYS A 443 18.80 59.54 60.53
C CYS A 443 19.33 60.98 60.51
N SER A 444 20.40 61.29 61.25
CA SER A 444 20.83 62.69 61.42
C SER A 444 22.34 62.85 61.57
N LYS A 445 22.85 64.02 61.14
CA LYS A 445 24.23 64.46 61.38
C LYS A 445 24.27 65.94 61.72
N ASP A 446 24.95 66.30 62.81
CA ASP A 446 25.15 67.68 63.26
C ASP A 446 23.84 68.50 63.38
N GLY A 447 22.74 67.84 63.75
CA GLY A 447 21.41 68.43 63.89
C GLY A 447 20.56 68.48 62.61
N ASN A 448 21.12 68.09 61.46
CA ASN A 448 20.38 67.98 60.19
C ASN A 448 19.85 66.55 60.04
N VAL A 449 18.57 66.42 59.66
CA VAL A 449 18.00 65.14 59.23
C VAL A 449 18.53 64.80 57.85
N LEU A 450 19.06 63.59 57.68
CA LEU A 450 19.44 63.04 56.39
C LEU A 450 18.18 62.44 55.75
N ALA A 451 18.00 62.63 54.45
CA ALA A 451 17.06 61.79 53.71
C ALA A 451 17.61 60.34 53.69
N PRO A 452 16.76 59.30 53.67
CA PRO A 452 17.25 57.95 53.44
C PRO A 452 18.01 57.88 52.10
N PRO A 453 18.95 56.94 51.93
CA PRO A 453 19.46 56.60 50.61
C PRO A 453 18.28 56.20 49.70
N GLN A 454 18.40 56.44 48.41
CA GLN A 454 17.40 56.05 47.42
C GLN A 454 18.00 54.95 46.54
N GLU A 455 17.16 54.20 45.83
CA GLU A 455 17.66 53.33 44.74
C GLU A 455 18.49 54.17 43.77
N GLU A 456 19.58 53.62 43.23
CA GLU A 456 20.42 54.37 42.31
C GLU A 456 19.65 54.77 41.06
N ILE A 457 19.83 56.04 40.66
CA ILE A 457 19.18 56.64 39.51
C ILE A 457 20.24 57.28 38.62
N CYS A 458 20.05 57.16 37.30
CA CYS A 458 21.00 57.66 36.31
C CYS A 458 21.00 59.18 36.25
N ASP A 459 21.70 59.81 37.18
CA ASP A 459 21.64 61.25 37.46
C ASP A 459 23.00 61.88 37.85
N GLY A 460 24.08 61.07 37.88
CA GLY A 460 25.45 61.54 38.12
C GLY A 460 25.82 61.69 39.59
N LYS A 461 25.04 61.11 40.50
CA LYS A 461 25.32 61.01 41.94
C LYS A 461 25.30 59.55 42.38
N ASP A 462 25.89 59.32 43.54
CA ASP A 462 25.75 58.11 44.35
C ASP A 462 24.54 58.35 45.26
N ASN A 463 23.40 57.72 44.97
CA ASN A 463 22.14 57.94 45.68
C ASN A 463 21.82 56.85 46.72
N ASP A 464 22.36 55.63 46.56
CA ASP A 464 22.22 54.51 47.52
C ASP A 464 23.33 54.49 48.60
N CYS A 465 24.40 55.25 48.37
CA CYS A 465 25.57 55.39 49.22
C CYS A 465 26.46 54.14 49.31
N ASP A 466 26.51 53.28 48.28
CA ASP A 466 27.47 52.16 48.19
C ASP A 466 28.91 52.63 47.91
N GLY A 467 29.06 53.78 47.22
CA GLY A 467 30.34 54.39 46.84
C GLY A 467 30.66 54.36 45.34
N VAL A 468 29.74 53.91 44.48
CA VAL A 468 29.90 53.76 43.02
C VAL A 468 28.77 54.51 42.29
N VAL A 469 29.06 55.76 41.90
CA VAL A 469 28.14 56.63 41.14
C VAL A 469 27.61 55.96 39.86
N ASP A 470 26.30 55.98 39.68
CA ASP A 470 25.56 55.43 38.53
C ASP A 470 25.83 53.91 38.31
N ASN A 471 25.95 53.10 39.36
CA ASN A 471 26.30 51.65 39.26
C ASN A 471 25.30 50.74 38.50
N ILE A 472 24.24 51.32 37.93
CA ILE A 472 23.06 50.62 37.41
C ILE A 472 23.15 50.24 35.93
N GLU A 473 22.74 49.01 35.65
CA GLU A 473 22.29 48.57 34.33
C GLU A 473 20.76 48.56 34.29
N ARG A 474 20.19 48.82 33.11
CA ARG A 474 18.81 48.44 32.80
C ARG A 474 18.77 47.59 31.55
N ASP A 475 17.85 46.64 31.51
CA ASP A 475 17.54 45.93 30.29
C ASP A 475 16.85 46.89 29.32
N CYS A 476 17.18 46.77 28.03
CA CYS A 476 16.56 47.52 26.96
C CYS A 476 16.15 46.54 25.86
N SER A 477 15.03 46.82 25.19
CA SER A 477 14.65 46.14 23.97
C SER A 477 14.74 47.11 22.80
N THR A 478 15.35 46.63 21.72
CA THR A 478 14.97 47.08 20.38
C THR A 478 13.95 46.06 19.86
N ALA A 479 13.47 46.25 18.63
CA ALA A 479 12.67 45.20 18.01
C ALA A 479 13.53 43.94 17.70
N CYS A 480 14.84 44.11 17.46
CA CYS A 480 15.82 43.03 17.31
C CYS A 480 16.16 42.27 18.61
N GLY A 481 15.29 42.32 19.61
CA GLY A 481 15.46 41.69 20.90
C GLY A 481 16.18 42.53 21.96
N SER A 482 16.63 41.84 23.00
CA SER A 482 17.16 42.42 24.24
C SER A 482 18.63 42.80 24.17
N GLY A 483 18.95 43.95 24.75
CA GLY A 483 20.30 44.35 25.15
C GLY A 483 20.28 44.95 26.55
N LYS A 484 21.39 45.61 26.90
CA LYS A 484 21.52 46.38 28.13
C LYS A 484 21.92 47.82 27.82
N GLN A 485 21.46 48.74 28.67
CA GLN A 485 22.06 50.07 28.79
C GLN A 485 22.74 50.16 30.14
N VAL A 486 24.00 50.60 30.14
CA VAL A 486 24.74 50.97 31.34
C VAL A 486 24.57 52.47 31.54
N CYS A 487 24.29 52.93 32.76
CA CYS A 487 24.42 54.35 33.06
C CYS A 487 25.89 54.70 33.35
N LYS A 488 26.35 55.85 32.86
CA LYS A 488 27.64 56.45 33.25
C LYS A 488 27.51 57.97 33.31
N GLN A 489 27.81 58.56 34.46
CA GLN A 489 27.85 60.02 34.66
C GLN A 489 26.52 60.69 34.26
N GLY A 490 25.41 60.18 34.80
CA GLY A 490 24.05 60.68 34.57
C GLY A 490 23.52 60.50 33.15
N ASN A 491 24.12 59.62 32.34
CA ASN A 491 23.72 59.35 30.96
C ASN A 491 23.66 57.84 30.69
N TRP A 492 22.59 57.38 30.06
CA TRP A 492 22.48 56.00 29.54
C TRP A 492 23.23 55.88 28.21
N GLU A 493 24.09 54.87 28.07
CA GLU A 493 24.76 54.54 26.80
C GLU A 493 23.76 53.96 25.76
N GLU A 494 24.18 53.79 24.50
CA GLU A 494 23.33 53.11 23.49
C GLU A 494 22.93 51.70 23.96
N CYS A 495 21.70 51.29 23.62
CA CYS A 495 21.24 49.92 23.90
C CYS A 495 22.10 48.91 23.16
N SER A 496 22.68 47.94 23.88
CA SER A 496 23.58 46.92 23.31
C SER A 496 22.86 45.80 22.54
N ALA A 497 21.60 46.00 22.17
CA ALA A 497 20.83 45.05 21.36
C ALA A 497 21.35 45.02 19.92
N PRO A 498 21.03 43.97 19.12
CA PRO A 498 21.30 43.97 17.69
C PRO A 498 20.65 45.17 16.98
N LYS A 499 21.17 45.52 15.81
CA LYS A 499 20.65 46.60 14.96
C LYS A 499 20.02 45.99 13.71
N PRO A 500 18.93 46.57 13.16
CA PRO A 500 18.31 46.11 11.93
C PRO A 500 19.30 45.98 10.77
N GLU A 501 19.25 44.85 10.07
CA GLU A 501 19.91 44.60 8.79
C GLU A 501 18.85 44.19 7.74
N PRO A 502 19.03 44.47 6.44
CA PRO A 502 18.02 44.11 5.43
C PRO A 502 17.73 42.60 5.39
N GLU A 503 16.46 42.26 5.22
CA GLU A 503 15.97 40.88 5.29
C GLU A 503 16.61 39.95 4.22
N ILE A 504 16.97 38.73 4.62
CA ILE A 504 17.66 37.72 3.82
C ILE A 504 17.21 36.31 4.21
N CYS A 505 16.75 35.53 3.22
CA CYS A 505 16.14 34.21 3.40
C CYS A 505 17.05 33.21 4.15
N ASP A 506 16.95 33.19 5.47
CA ASP A 506 17.84 32.49 6.41
C ASP A 506 17.16 32.10 7.74
N GLY A 507 15.85 32.39 7.90
CA GLY A 507 14.99 31.90 8.97
C GLY A 507 15.01 32.77 10.23
N LYS A 508 15.11 34.08 10.06
CA LYS A 508 15.15 35.10 11.12
C LYS A 508 14.34 36.33 10.74
N ASP A 509 14.20 37.22 11.72
CA ASP A 509 13.74 38.59 11.60
C ASP A 509 14.99 39.49 11.64
N ASN A 510 15.57 39.81 10.48
CA ASN A 510 16.83 40.56 10.43
C ASN A 510 16.61 42.08 10.45
N ASP A 511 15.51 42.53 9.84
CA ASP A 511 15.09 43.93 9.75
C ASP A 511 14.33 44.39 11.01
N CYS A 512 13.83 43.41 11.78
CA CYS A 512 13.24 43.57 13.10
C CYS A 512 11.85 44.24 13.09
N ASP A 513 11.03 44.11 12.04
CA ASP A 513 9.64 44.60 12.09
C ASP A 513 8.66 43.65 12.81
N GLY A 514 9.08 42.41 13.12
CA GLY A 514 8.25 41.38 13.76
C GLY A 514 7.68 40.33 12.80
N LYS A 515 8.21 40.25 11.57
CA LYS A 515 7.97 39.16 10.61
C LYS A 515 9.28 38.39 10.36
N ILE A 516 9.23 37.32 9.57
CA ILE A 516 10.37 36.43 9.28
C ILE A 516 10.40 36.18 7.77
N ASP A 517 11.56 36.43 7.16
CA ASP A 517 11.83 36.28 5.72
C ASP A 517 10.81 36.95 4.74
N GLU A 518 10.09 38.02 5.13
CA GLU A 518 8.94 38.50 4.34
C GLU A 518 9.29 39.35 3.11
N ASP A 519 8.31 39.46 2.18
CA ASP A 519 8.43 40.09 0.84
C ASP A 519 9.61 39.57 -0.04
N LEU A 520 10.41 38.64 0.48
CA LEU A 520 11.50 37.97 -0.22
C LEU A 520 10.97 37.05 -1.32
N THR A 521 11.29 37.44 -2.56
CA THR A 521 10.93 36.71 -3.78
C THR A 521 12.14 36.53 -4.68
N ARG A 522 12.26 35.37 -5.34
CA ARG A 522 13.26 35.15 -6.40
C ARG A 522 12.71 34.32 -7.55
N ALA A 523 13.37 34.39 -8.69
CA ALA A 523 13.01 33.59 -9.86
C ALA A 523 13.30 32.09 -9.65
N CYS A 524 12.35 31.24 -10.02
CA CYS A 524 12.45 29.78 -10.04
C CYS A 524 12.09 29.24 -11.44
N LYS A 525 12.41 27.97 -11.72
CA LYS A 525 12.18 27.35 -13.03
C LYS A 525 11.89 25.86 -12.93
N THR A 526 10.87 25.41 -13.66
CA THR A 526 10.53 23.99 -13.90
C THR A 526 10.83 23.63 -15.36
N LYS A 527 10.48 22.41 -15.78
CA LYS A 527 10.43 22.06 -17.21
C LYS A 527 9.42 22.93 -17.98
N CYS A 528 8.26 23.17 -17.38
CA CYS A 528 7.11 23.84 -18.00
C CYS A 528 7.26 25.35 -18.16
N GLY A 529 8.11 26.00 -17.37
CA GLY A 529 8.26 27.45 -17.43
C GLY A 529 9.06 28.05 -16.28
N GLU A 530 9.05 29.37 -16.25
CA GLU A 530 9.64 30.20 -15.19
C GLU A 530 8.54 30.73 -14.26
N GLY A 531 8.92 31.07 -13.03
CA GLY A 531 8.02 31.61 -12.03
C GLY A 531 8.78 32.27 -10.89
N VAL A 532 8.08 32.54 -9.80
CA VAL A 532 8.63 33.14 -8.58
C VAL A 532 8.40 32.21 -7.40
N GLU A 533 9.42 32.04 -6.58
CA GLU A 533 9.33 31.38 -5.27
C GLU A 533 9.52 32.41 -4.14
N THR A 534 8.79 32.21 -3.05
CA THR A 534 8.80 33.05 -1.84
C THR A 534 9.70 32.41 -0.79
N CYS A 535 10.40 33.20 0.02
CA CYS A 535 10.96 32.64 1.25
C CYS A 535 9.87 32.42 2.31
N VAL A 536 9.98 31.34 3.08
CA VAL A 536 9.27 31.07 4.33
C VAL A 536 10.21 30.24 5.21
N ASP A 537 10.43 30.64 6.46
CA ASP A 537 11.26 29.94 7.46
C ASP A 537 12.65 29.51 6.94
N GLY A 538 13.37 30.46 6.33
CA GLY A 538 14.71 30.30 5.76
C GLY A 538 14.78 29.42 4.51
N LYS A 539 13.63 29.13 3.88
CA LYS A 539 13.54 28.24 2.71
C LYS A 539 12.74 28.89 1.60
N TRP A 540 13.26 28.75 0.39
CA TRP A 540 12.54 29.11 -0.83
C TRP A 540 11.51 28.02 -1.15
N VAL A 541 10.23 28.41 -1.18
CA VAL A 541 9.07 27.53 -1.32
C VAL A 541 8.03 28.14 -2.26
N ASN A 542 6.98 27.38 -2.58
CA ASN A 542 5.85 27.84 -3.39
C ASN A 542 6.26 28.41 -4.77
N CYS A 543 7.22 27.77 -5.44
CA CYS A 543 7.61 28.12 -6.80
C CYS A 543 6.39 28.08 -7.75
N THR A 544 5.97 29.28 -8.18
CA THR A 544 4.78 29.50 -9.03
C THR A 544 4.99 29.15 -10.50
N ALA A 545 6.17 28.62 -10.87
CA ALA A 545 6.38 28.04 -12.19
C ALA A 545 5.44 26.82 -12.35
N PRO A 546 4.83 26.60 -13.55
CA PRO A 546 3.90 25.50 -13.73
C PRO A 546 4.59 24.16 -13.43
N GLN A 547 3.89 23.28 -12.71
CA GLN A 547 4.39 21.94 -12.40
C GLN A 547 3.94 20.97 -13.48
N PRO A 548 4.75 19.95 -13.83
CA PRO A 548 4.29 18.79 -14.59
C PRO A 548 3.00 18.22 -14.01
N GLN A 549 1.97 18.09 -14.84
CA GLN A 549 0.73 17.38 -14.54
C GLN A 549 0.61 16.16 -15.47
N PRO A 550 -0.06 15.07 -15.07
CA PRO A 550 -0.32 13.96 -15.99
C PRO A 550 -1.06 14.43 -17.25
N GLU A 551 -0.72 13.84 -18.39
CA GLU A 551 -1.36 14.13 -19.68
C GLU A 551 -2.88 13.95 -19.63
N ILE A 552 -3.59 14.90 -20.21
CA ILE A 552 -5.04 14.90 -20.41
C ILE A 552 -5.33 15.32 -21.85
N CYS A 553 -6.39 14.76 -22.46
CA CYS A 553 -6.67 14.96 -23.88
C CYS A 553 -7.23 16.37 -24.13
N ASP A 554 -6.34 17.36 -24.23
CA ASP A 554 -6.68 18.78 -24.25
C ASP A 554 -5.79 19.62 -25.20
N GLY A 555 -4.86 18.98 -25.90
CA GLY A 555 -4.03 19.59 -26.96
C GLY A 555 -2.81 20.35 -26.45
N LYS A 556 -2.26 19.92 -25.30
CA LYS A 556 -1.07 20.52 -24.65
C LYS A 556 -0.07 19.44 -24.23
N ASP A 557 1.09 19.91 -23.79
CA ASP A 557 2.19 19.16 -23.17
C ASP A 557 2.10 19.52 -21.67
N ASN A 558 1.41 18.70 -20.90
CA ASN A 558 1.03 18.97 -19.51
C ASN A 558 2.09 18.50 -18.51
N ASP A 559 2.79 17.40 -18.81
CA ASP A 559 3.92 16.90 -18.03
C ASP A 559 5.25 17.59 -18.41
N CYS A 560 5.24 18.34 -19.52
CA CYS A 560 6.32 19.15 -20.03
C CYS A 560 7.53 18.30 -20.47
N ASN A 561 7.28 17.11 -21.04
CA ASN A 561 8.29 16.25 -21.66
C ASN A 561 8.64 16.65 -23.10
N GLY A 562 7.80 17.48 -23.75
CA GLY A 562 7.99 17.95 -25.12
C GLY A 562 7.16 17.22 -26.18
N ILE A 563 6.18 16.42 -25.76
CA ILE A 563 5.22 15.71 -26.60
C ILE A 563 3.81 16.06 -26.09
N VAL A 564 2.86 16.26 -27.02
CA VAL A 564 1.48 16.67 -26.72
C VAL A 564 0.56 15.44 -26.65
N ASP A 565 -0.25 15.36 -25.59
CA ASP A 565 -1.21 14.27 -25.29
C ASP A 565 -0.62 12.83 -25.33
N ASP A 566 0.63 12.64 -24.88
CA ASP A 566 1.39 11.41 -25.17
C ASP A 566 0.85 10.13 -24.49
N ASN A 567 0.79 9.03 -25.27
CA ASN A 567 0.34 7.70 -24.85
C ASN A 567 -1.03 7.61 -24.14
N LEU A 568 -1.86 8.66 -24.21
CA LEU A 568 -3.09 8.76 -23.44
C LEU A 568 -4.20 7.85 -23.98
N VAL A 569 -4.38 6.70 -23.33
CA VAL A 569 -5.52 5.79 -23.51
C VAL A 569 -6.48 5.96 -22.34
N THR A 570 -7.72 6.35 -22.62
CA THR A 570 -8.76 6.50 -21.59
C THR A 570 -9.88 5.48 -21.79
N GLN A 571 -10.50 5.05 -20.68
CA GLN A 571 -11.69 4.21 -20.73
C GLN A 571 -12.92 5.05 -21.08
N CYS A 572 -13.71 4.57 -22.03
CA CYS A 572 -14.96 5.17 -22.49
C CYS A 572 -16.12 4.17 -22.31
N SER A 573 -17.35 4.64 -22.48
CA SER A 573 -18.56 3.82 -22.34
C SER A 573 -19.65 4.25 -23.30
N THR A 574 -20.27 3.28 -23.95
CA THR A 574 -21.52 3.45 -24.71
C THR A 574 -22.61 2.57 -24.07
N ASN A 575 -23.82 2.58 -24.63
CA ASN A 575 -24.88 1.66 -24.20
C ASN A 575 -24.46 0.18 -24.37
N CYS A 576 -23.58 -0.11 -25.34
CA CYS A 576 -23.03 -1.44 -25.60
C CYS A 576 -21.84 -1.81 -24.66
N GLY A 577 -21.67 -1.09 -23.55
CA GLY A 577 -20.63 -1.32 -22.56
C GLY A 577 -19.37 -0.47 -22.74
N VAL A 578 -18.29 -0.90 -22.11
CA VAL A 578 -17.03 -0.13 -22.02
C VAL A 578 -16.11 -0.39 -23.21
N GLY A 579 -15.29 0.61 -23.52
CA GLY A 579 -14.23 0.54 -24.53
C GLY A 579 -13.03 1.39 -24.14
N LEU A 580 -12.08 1.52 -25.06
CA LEU A 580 -10.93 2.42 -24.93
C LEU A 580 -10.98 3.47 -26.05
N GLN A 581 -10.46 4.66 -25.76
CA GLN A 581 -10.24 5.73 -26.76
C GLN A 581 -8.82 6.28 -26.60
N THR A 582 -8.15 6.52 -27.71
CA THR A 582 -6.80 7.13 -27.78
C THR A 582 -6.93 8.62 -28.06
N CYS A 583 -6.10 9.46 -27.45
CA CYS A 583 -6.01 10.87 -27.83
C CYS A 583 -5.07 11.07 -29.04
N ASP A 584 -5.38 12.07 -29.88
CA ASP A 584 -4.46 12.68 -30.84
C ASP A 584 -4.71 14.20 -30.86
N ASN A 585 -3.75 15.00 -30.37
CA ASN A 585 -3.78 16.47 -30.39
C ASN A 585 -5.11 17.08 -29.86
N GLY A 586 -5.52 16.67 -28.65
CA GLY A 586 -6.76 17.10 -27.98
C GLY A 586 -8.05 16.51 -28.55
N VAL A 587 -7.97 15.54 -29.47
CA VAL A 587 -9.12 14.85 -30.06
C VAL A 587 -9.14 13.38 -29.61
N PRO A 588 -10.12 12.95 -28.79
CA PRO A 588 -10.35 11.53 -28.53
C PRO A 588 -10.80 10.80 -29.81
N SER A 589 -10.30 9.58 -30.01
CA SER A 589 -10.81 8.66 -31.02
C SER A 589 -12.26 8.23 -30.73
N ASP A 590 -12.91 7.62 -31.72
CA ASP A 590 -14.13 6.84 -31.47
C ASP A 590 -13.89 5.79 -30.36
N CYS A 591 -14.90 5.57 -29.52
CA CYS A 591 -14.82 4.62 -28.42
C CYS A 591 -14.81 3.17 -28.94
N SER A 592 -13.79 2.38 -28.56
CA SER A 592 -13.62 0.98 -29.00
C SER A 592 -14.57 -0.02 -28.33
N SER A 593 -15.74 0.41 -27.87
CA SER A 593 -16.76 -0.50 -27.33
C SER A 593 -17.29 -1.41 -28.44
N VAL A 594 -17.99 -2.48 -28.04
CA VAL A 594 -18.87 -3.20 -28.97
C VAL A 594 -19.77 -2.19 -29.67
N GLN A 595 -20.00 -2.39 -30.97
CA GLN A 595 -20.88 -1.56 -31.78
C GLN A 595 -22.26 -2.21 -31.84
N PRO A 596 -23.36 -1.46 -31.82
CA PRO A 596 -24.70 -2.02 -31.87
C PRO A 596 -24.90 -2.78 -33.19
N VAL A 597 -25.30 -4.05 -33.09
CA VAL A 597 -25.58 -4.94 -34.21
C VAL A 597 -27.02 -5.40 -34.16
N LYS A 598 -27.67 -5.54 -35.32
CA LYS A 598 -29.11 -5.82 -35.39
C LYS A 598 -29.49 -7.09 -34.63
N GLU A 599 -30.49 -6.97 -33.75
CA GLU A 599 -31.06 -8.00 -32.89
C GLU A 599 -31.11 -9.43 -33.46
N VAL A 600 -30.71 -10.36 -32.59
CA VAL A 600 -30.64 -11.82 -32.76
C VAL A 600 -31.27 -12.46 -31.51
N CYS A 601 -32.03 -13.54 -31.70
CA CYS A 601 -32.72 -14.23 -30.60
C CYS A 601 -31.73 -15.06 -29.75
N ASP A 602 -31.06 -14.43 -28.79
CA ASP A 602 -30.05 -15.03 -27.92
C ASP A 602 -30.07 -14.54 -26.45
N GLY A 603 -30.97 -13.60 -26.11
CA GLY A 603 -31.15 -13.12 -24.73
C GLY A 603 -30.25 -11.93 -24.37
N LEU A 604 -29.63 -11.28 -25.35
CA LEU A 604 -28.84 -10.07 -25.19
C LEU A 604 -29.51 -8.86 -25.88
N ASP A 605 -29.23 -7.65 -25.40
CA ASP A 605 -29.55 -6.38 -26.05
C ASP A 605 -28.41 -6.07 -27.04
N ASN A 606 -28.51 -6.63 -28.25
CA ASN A 606 -27.44 -6.68 -29.24
C ASN A 606 -27.30 -5.36 -30.04
N ASP A 607 -28.41 -4.64 -30.25
CA ASP A 607 -28.41 -3.28 -30.82
C ASP A 607 -28.39 -2.15 -29.76
N CYS A 608 -28.35 -2.53 -28.48
CA CYS A 608 -28.12 -1.67 -27.32
C CYS A 608 -29.21 -0.59 -27.12
N ASN A 609 -30.45 -0.88 -27.52
CA ASN A 609 -31.59 0.03 -27.40
C ASN A 609 -32.29 0.00 -26.03
N GLY A 610 -31.87 -0.89 -25.12
CA GLY A 610 -32.48 -1.11 -23.81
C GLY A 610 -33.61 -2.15 -23.82
N LYS A 611 -33.64 -3.03 -24.82
CA LYS A 611 -34.60 -4.14 -24.94
C LYS A 611 -33.90 -5.39 -25.47
N VAL A 612 -34.05 -6.49 -24.77
CA VAL A 612 -33.55 -7.82 -25.19
C VAL A 612 -34.49 -8.43 -26.24
N ASP A 613 -33.93 -9.11 -27.24
CA ASP A 613 -34.65 -9.94 -28.22
C ASP A 613 -35.78 -9.19 -29.00
N ASP A 614 -35.59 -7.90 -29.28
CA ASP A 614 -36.65 -6.98 -29.74
C ASP A 614 -36.94 -7.03 -31.26
N GLY A 615 -37.95 -7.81 -31.65
CA GLY A 615 -38.52 -7.81 -33.01
C GLY A 615 -38.96 -9.19 -33.52
N ASP A 616 -39.14 -9.30 -34.84
CA ASP A 616 -39.42 -10.60 -35.50
C ASP A 616 -38.10 -11.31 -35.81
N LEU A 617 -37.55 -11.98 -34.79
CA LEU A 617 -36.20 -12.56 -34.80
C LEU A 617 -36.16 -14.05 -35.19
N CYS A 618 -37.31 -14.68 -35.45
CA CYS A 618 -37.44 -16.12 -35.64
C CYS A 618 -38.11 -16.51 -36.97
N GLY A 619 -38.06 -17.80 -37.31
CA GLY A 619 -38.73 -18.33 -38.51
C GLY A 619 -40.26 -18.44 -38.33
N PRO A 620 -41.04 -18.45 -39.43
CA PRO A 620 -42.51 -18.52 -39.37
C PRO A 620 -43.02 -19.73 -38.56
N GLY A 621 -43.79 -19.45 -37.50
CA GLY A 621 -44.30 -20.47 -36.57
C GLY A 621 -43.49 -20.65 -35.28
N SER A 622 -42.44 -19.86 -35.09
CA SER A 622 -41.71 -19.71 -33.83
C SER A 622 -41.76 -18.26 -33.34
N ILE A 623 -41.68 -18.06 -32.03
CA ILE A 623 -41.44 -16.76 -31.38
C ILE A 623 -40.04 -16.76 -30.75
N CYS A 624 -39.42 -15.59 -30.56
CA CYS A 624 -38.30 -15.51 -29.64
C CYS A 624 -38.82 -15.49 -28.20
N PHE A 625 -38.19 -16.25 -27.30
CA PHE A 625 -38.59 -16.31 -25.90
C PHE A 625 -37.42 -16.77 -25.02
N CYS A 626 -37.07 -15.99 -23.99
CA CYS A 626 -35.96 -16.24 -23.06
C CYS A 626 -34.66 -16.71 -23.80
N GLY A 627 -34.21 -15.94 -24.80
CA GLY A 627 -33.00 -16.19 -25.57
C GLY A 627 -33.04 -17.40 -26.52
N SER A 628 -34.23 -17.81 -26.99
CA SER A 628 -34.35 -18.94 -27.93
C SER A 628 -35.64 -18.94 -28.75
N CYS A 629 -35.51 -19.22 -30.06
CA CYS A 629 -36.67 -19.43 -30.94
C CYS A 629 -37.46 -20.68 -30.49
N SER A 630 -38.67 -20.47 -29.99
CA SER A 630 -39.54 -21.48 -29.41
C SER A 630 -40.76 -21.73 -30.30
N THR A 631 -41.08 -23.00 -30.54
CA THR A 631 -42.15 -23.45 -31.44
C THR A 631 -43.48 -23.61 -30.72
N VAL A 632 -44.60 -23.53 -31.45
CA VAL A 632 -45.96 -23.77 -30.92
C VAL A 632 -46.10 -25.20 -30.36
N ALA A 633 -46.70 -25.34 -29.18
CA ALA A 633 -47.00 -26.62 -28.54
C ALA A 633 -48.19 -27.31 -29.22
N VAL A 634 -48.05 -28.60 -29.55
CA VAL A 634 -49.07 -29.35 -30.29
C VAL A 634 -49.98 -30.07 -29.29
N ASN A 635 -51.27 -29.71 -29.28
CA ASN A 635 -52.28 -30.20 -28.32
C ASN A 635 -51.92 -29.98 -26.83
N GLY A 636 -51.01 -29.04 -26.53
CA GLY A 636 -50.52 -28.82 -25.17
C GLY A 636 -49.37 -29.73 -24.74
N GLU A 637 -48.84 -30.57 -25.63
CA GLU A 637 -47.65 -31.39 -25.38
C GLU A 637 -46.41 -30.84 -26.11
N CYS A 638 -45.24 -31.08 -25.53
CA CYS A 638 -43.94 -30.64 -26.03
C CYS A 638 -42.96 -31.81 -26.07
N PHE A 639 -42.11 -31.85 -27.09
CA PHE A 639 -41.14 -32.93 -27.29
C PHE A 639 -39.79 -32.62 -26.63
N GLY A 640 -39.21 -33.61 -25.95
CA GLY A 640 -37.92 -33.50 -25.28
C GLY A 640 -38.04 -32.95 -23.85
N ASN A 641 -37.03 -32.20 -23.39
CA ASN A 641 -36.98 -31.55 -22.08
C ASN A 641 -37.74 -30.21 -22.02
N ARG A 642 -38.55 -29.89 -23.04
CA ARG A 642 -39.29 -28.63 -23.14
C ARG A 642 -40.65 -28.71 -22.44
N LYS A 643 -41.02 -27.67 -21.71
CA LYS A 643 -42.35 -27.56 -21.07
C LYS A 643 -43.31 -26.71 -21.93
N PRO A 644 -44.62 -26.98 -21.91
CA PRO A 644 -45.61 -26.10 -22.51
C PRO A 644 -45.81 -24.84 -21.63
N PHE A 645 -45.57 -23.66 -22.18
CA PHE A 645 -45.85 -22.38 -21.54
C PHE A 645 -46.44 -21.40 -22.57
N GLY A 646 -47.52 -20.68 -22.22
CA GLY A 646 -48.21 -19.77 -23.16
C GLY A 646 -48.76 -20.37 -24.46
N GLY A 647 -48.72 -21.70 -24.62
CA GLY A 647 -49.00 -22.39 -25.90
C GLY A 647 -47.77 -22.67 -26.77
N TYR A 648 -46.56 -22.45 -26.26
CA TYR A 648 -45.27 -22.70 -26.92
C TYR A 648 -44.39 -23.66 -26.10
N CYS A 649 -43.38 -24.24 -26.73
CA CYS A 649 -42.47 -25.21 -26.10
C CYS A 649 -41.13 -24.56 -25.72
N VAL A 650 -41.00 -24.20 -24.45
CA VAL A 650 -39.86 -23.43 -23.90
C VAL A 650 -38.83 -24.33 -23.21
N ILE A 651 -37.59 -23.85 -23.13
CA ILE A 651 -36.56 -24.35 -22.21
C ILE A 651 -36.41 -23.31 -21.10
N ASP A 652 -36.23 -23.77 -19.87
CA ASP A 652 -36.07 -22.92 -18.70
C ASP A 652 -34.59 -22.50 -18.59
N ASN A 653 -34.26 -21.29 -19.05
CA ASN A 653 -32.89 -20.79 -19.20
C ASN A 653 -32.44 -19.87 -18.05
N CYS A 654 -33.29 -19.62 -17.05
CA CYS A 654 -33.00 -18.67 -15.97
C CYS A 654 -32.03 -19.25 -14.91
N PRO A 655 -31.16 -18.42 -14.28
CA PRO A 655 -30.26 -18.86 -13.21
C PRO A 655 -30.97 -19.50 -12.02
N VAL A 656 -30.31 -20.45 -11.36
CA VAL A 656 -30.84 -21.21 -10.22
C VAL A 656 -31.32 -20.28 -9.09
N GLY A 657 -32.63 -20.22 -8.89
CA GLY A 657 -33.29 -19.30 -7.94
C GLY A 657 -34.22 -18.26 -8.60
N THR A 658 -34.27 -18.20 -9.93
CA THR A 658 -35.13 -17.29 -10.71
C THR A 658 -36.01 -18.06 -11.72
N ILE A 659 -37.06 -17.41 -12.24
CA ILE A 659 -37.99 -17.96 -13.26
C ILE A 659 -38.30 -16.92 -14.34
N CYS A 660 -38.44 -17.38 -15.59
CA CYS A 660 -38.79 -16.54 -16.74
C CYS A 660 -40.25 -16.07 -16.63
N THR A 661 -40.48 -14.76 -16.63
CA THR A 661 -41.81 -14.13 -16.54
C THR A 661 -42.49 -14.03 -17.92
N ASP A 662 -43.78 -13.66 -17.94
CA ASP A 662 -44.54 -13.41 -19.19
C ASP A 662 -43.91 -12.32 -20.09
N ASN A 663 -43.03 -11.48 -19.54
CA ASN A 663 -42.30 -10.43 -20.28
C ASN A 663 -40.94 -10.91 -20.85
N GLY A 664 -40.43 -12.07 -20.42
CA GLY A 664 -39.10 -12.58 -20.77
C GLY A 664 -38.01 -12.31 -19.72
N ASP A 665 -38.29 -11.52 -18.69
CA ASP A 665 -37.34 -11.22 -17.59
C ASP A 665 -37.24 -12.41 -16.61
N CYS A 666 -36.04 -12.73 -16.11
CA CYS A 666 -35.83 -13.73 -15.05
C CYS A 666 -35.93 -13.09 -13.65
N GLU A 667 -37.01 -13.33 -12.91
CA GLU A 667 -37.21 -12.78 -11.56
C GLU A 667 -36.99 -13.83 -10.43
N PRO A 668 -36.50 -13.45 -9.24
CA PRO A 668 -36.34 -14.36 -8.10
C PRO A 668 -37.68 -14.87 -7.53
N HIS A 669 -37.72 -16.14 -7.10
CA HIS A 669 -38.95 -16.76 -6.58
C HIS A 669 -38.77 -17.44 -5.21
N ASP A 670 -39.21 -16.75 -4.15
CA ASP A 670 -39.26 -17.25 -2.78
C ASP A 670 -40.47 -18.18 -2.52
N GLY A 671 -40.39 -19.42 -2.99
CA GLY A 671 -41.40 -20.45 -2.74
C GLY A 671 -40.86 -21.88 -2.81
N PRO A 672 -41.40 -22.83 -2.01
CA PRO A 672 -40.90 -24.20 -1.98
C PRO A 672 -41.21 -24.96 -3.28
N ILE A 673 -40.25 -25.77 -3.74
CA ILE A 673 -40.39 -26.60 -4.95
C ILE A 673 -41.18 -27.86 -4.60
N ASP A 674 -42.40 -28.00 -5.12
CA ASP A 674 -43.16 -29.25 -5.04
C ASP A 674 -42.55 -30.35 -5.92
N ASN A 675 -42.48 -31.56 -5.37
CA ASN A 675 -41.79 -32.72 -5.95
C ASN A 675 -42.54 -33.24 -7.22
N PRO A 676 -41.88 -33.33 -8.39
CA PRO A 676 -42.48 -33.83 -9.62
C PRO A 676 -42.57 -35.38 -9.66
N ASN A 677 -43.22 -35.98 -8.65
CA ASN A 677 -43.58 -37.39 -8.61
C ASN A 677 -45.06 -37.53 -8.23
N GLY A 678 -45.93 -37.28 -9.21
CA GLY A 678 -47.38 -37.40 -9.04
C GLY A 678 -47.82 -38.85 -8.83
N ASN A 679 -47.97 -39.24 -7.56
CA ASN A 679 -48.73 -40.43 -7.15
C ASN A 679 -49.16 -40.28 -5.68
N ASP A 680 -50.24 -39.54 -5.45
CA ASP A 680 -51.21 -39.97 -4.44
C ASP A 680 -52.63 -39.75 -4.96
N VAL A 681 -53.57 -40.53 -4.43
CA VAL A 681 -54.95 -40.66 -4.90
C VAL A 681 -55.92 -40.48 -3.74
N ASP A 682 -56.40 -39.25 -3.54
CA ASP A 682 -57.68 -39.06 -2.86
C ASP A 682 -58.47 -37.85 -3.39
N ALA A 683 -59.77 -37.84 -3.11
CA ALA A 683 -60.73 -36.95 -3.76
C ALA A 683 -61.66 -36.24 -2.75
N GLY A 684 -61.96 -34.95 -2.98
CA GLY A 684 -63.20 -34.38 -2.46
C GLY A 684 -63.27 -32.87 -2.18
N ASP A 685 -64.27 -32.24 -2.81
CA ASP A 685 -65.15 -31.20 -2.28
C ASP A 685 -64.70 -29.74 -2.00
N LYS A 686 -64.89 -28.91 -3.03
CA LYS A 686 -65.73 -27.68 -3.12
C LYS A 686 -65.62 -26.52 -2.10
N GLY A 687 -65.69 -25.30 -2.66
CA GLY A 687 -66.09 -24.03 -2.01
C GLY A 687 -64.91 -23.06 -1.89
N ASN A 688 -64.77 -21.96 -2.64
CA ASN A 688 -65.69 -20.92 -3.19
C ASN A 688 -66.13 -19.86 -2.17
N ASP A 689 -66.08 -18.60 -2.64
CA ASP A 689 -66.47 -17.35 -1.97
C ASP A 689 -65.65 -16.89 -0.75
N SER A 690 -65.62 -15.61 -0.36
CA SER A 690 -65.63 -14.29 -1.06
C SER A 690 -65.83 -13.19 0.02
N ILE A 691 -65.13 -12.04 -0.10
CA ILE A 691 -65.58 -10.70 0.36
C ILE A 691 -65.76 -10.45 1.90
N THR A 692 -64.79 -9.70 2.50
CA THR A 692 -64.85 -8.52 3.44
C THR A 692 -66.08 -8.22 4.36
N PRO A 693 -65.98 -7.35 5.42
CA PRO A 693 -64.89 -7.00 6.37
C PRO A 693 -65.41 -6.83 7.85
N ASP A 694 -64.80 -5.91 8.62
CA ASP A 694 -65.17 -5.35 9.96
C ASP A 694 -65.00 -6.22 11.23
N GLY A 695 -64.64 -5.61 12.39
CA GLY A 695 -64.34 -6.37 13.64
C GLY A 695 -64.23 -5.62 14.99
N ASN A 696 -63.36 -4.59 15.11
CA ASN A 696 -63.33 -3.56 16.18
C ASN A 696 -62.83 -3.89 17.64
N ASN A 697 -62.27 -2.85 18.31
CA ASN A 697 -62.15 -2.56 19.77
C ASN A 697 -60.86 -2.83 20.61
N GLY A 698 -60.45 -1.79 21.39
CA GLY A 698 -59.53 -1.82 22.56
C GLY A 698 -58.36 -0.81 22.48
N LEU A 699 -58.42 0.40 23.06
CA LEU A 699 -58.08 0.78 24.47
C LEU A 699 -56.61 0.49 24.86
N ASP A 700 -55.78 1.39 25.41
CA ASP A 700 -55.83 2.86 25.71
C ASP A 700 -54.35 3.29 26.08
N THR A 701 -53.87 4.52 26.33
CA THR A 701 -54.41 5.88 26.63
C THR A 701 -53.33 6.98 26.36
N ALA A 702 -53.75 8.27 26.36
CA ALA A 702 -53.01 9.50 26.78
C ALA A 702 -51.89 10.16 25.91
N ASP A 703 -52.23 11.38 25.45
CA ASP A 703 -51.48 12.52 24.87
C ASP A 703 -50.99 13.49 26.01
N PRO A 704 -50.34 14.69 25.86
CA PRO A 704 -49.75 15.43 24.71
C PRO A 704 -48.22 15.78 24.89
N ASN A 705 -47.52 16.70 24.19
CA ASN A 705 -47.84 17.80 23.24
C ASN A 705 -46.64 18.18 22.30
N THR A 706 -46.88 19.09 21.34
CA THR A 706 -45.94 19.92 20.51
C THR A 706 -44.89 19.21 19.63
N GLY A 707 -44.65 19.57 18.36
CA GLY A 707 -45.34 20.54 17.48
C GLY A 707 -44.41 21.19 16.44
N GLY A 708 -44.55 20.86 15.14
CA GLY A 708 -43.78 21.43 14.03
C GLY A 708 -44.15 20.79 12.67
N ASN A 709 -44.04 21.53 11.56
CA ASN A 709 -44.65 21.19 10.26
C ASN A 709 -43.71 20.53 9.23
N ASP A 710 -44.34 19.68 8.40
CA ASP A 710 -44.20 19.45 6.95
C ASP A 710 -42.82 19.32 6.26
N GLY A 711 -42.67 18.24 5.49
CA GLY A 711 -41.57 18.06 4.52
C GLY A 711 -41.27 16.58 4.26
N GLY A 712 -42.05 15.92 3.40
CA GLY A 712 -41.97 14.46 3.21
C GLY A 712 -40.83 13.97 2.31
N SER A 713 -40.27 12.81 2.65
CA SER A 713 -39.45 11.96 1.78
C SER A 713 -39.64 10.49 2.18
N GLU A 714 -39.70 9.59 1.21
CA GLU A 714 -40.09 8.19 1.43
C GLU A 714 -38.99 7.36 2.13
N ALA A 715 -39.43 6.46 3.02
CA ALA A 715 -38.68 5.29 3.48
C ALA A 715 -39.40 4.04 2.97
N GLY A 716 -38.78 2.88 2.79
CA GLY A 716 -37.39 2.44 3.01
C GLY A 716 -37.16 1.12 2.24
N ASN A 717 -35.96 0.55 2.19
CA ASN A 717 -35.34 -0.10 3.36
C ASN A 717 -33.81 -0.20 3.21
N LYS A 718 -33.11 -0.14 4.35
CA LYS A 718 -31.66 -0.41 4.43
C LYS A 718 -31.42 -1.74 5.15
N CYS A 719 -30.91 -2.74 4.44
CA CYS A 719 -30.39 -3.95 5.08
C CYS A 719 -29.01 -3.65 5.70
N GLY A 720 -28.91 -3.71 7.03
CA GLY A 720 -27.66 -3.44 7.75
C GLY A 720 -26.84 -4.71 7.99
N CYS A 721 -25.69 -4.84 7.32
CA CYS A 721 -24.73 -5.90 7.60
C CYS A 721 -24.12 -5.73 9.00
N ARG A 722 -24.20 -6.78 9.84
CA ARG A 722 -23.47 -6.84 11.11
C ARG A 722 -22.02 -7.26 10.86
N THR A 723 -21.06 -6.41 11.23
CA THR A 723 -19.65 -6.79 11.32
C THR A 723 -19.40 -7.72 12.50
N ILE A 724 -18.68 -8.83 12.27
CA ILE A 724 -18.21 -9.73 13.31
C ILE A 724 -16.82 -9.28 13.76
N GLN A 725 -16.68 -8.88 15.02
CA GLN A 725 -15.36 -8.61 15.62
C GLN A 725 -14.77 -9.89 16.21
N SER A 726 -13.62 -10.33 15.69
CA SER A 726 -12.85 -11.46 16.21
C SER A 726 -11.90 -11.03 17.33
N ASN A 727 -12.36 -11.08 18.58
CA ASN A 727 -11.50 -10.89 19.76
C ASN A 727 -10.61 -12.13 19.98
N SER A 728 -9.32 -12.04 19.67
CA SER A 728 -8.30 -13.05 20.01
C SER A 728 -7.65 -12.72 21.37
N ALA A 729 -8.15 -13.33 22.45
CA ALA A 729 -7.63 -13.13 23.80
C ALA A 729 -6.31 -13.90 24.04
N LEU A 730 -5.39 -13.29 24.80
CA LEU A 730 -4.15 -13.91 25.27
C LEU A 730 -4.44 -14.96 26.37
N PRO A 731 -3.96 -16.22 26.24
CA PRO A 731 -4.03 -17.20 27.33
C PRO A 731 -2.88 -17.02 28.32
N THR A 732 -3.18 -17.02 29.62
CA THR A 732 -2.18 -16.88 30.70
C THR A 732 -2.01 -18.14 31.54
N SER A 733 -0.80 -18.32 32.07
CA SER A 733 -0.40 -19.19 33.21
C SER A 733 -0.27 -20.71 32.99
N THR A 734 0.96 -21.21 33.12
CA THR A 734 1.45 -22.20 34.13
C THR A 734 2.91 -22.59 33.82
N GLY A 735 3.79 -22.95 34.76
CA GLY A 735 3.58 -22.97 36.22
C GLY A 735 4.72 -23.55 37.11
N PHE A 736 5.95 -23.72 36.63
CA PHE A 736 7.12 -24.23 37.40
C PHE A 736 8.43 -23.64 36.83
N GLY A 737 9.51 -23.37 37.56
CA GLY A 737 9.79 -23.40 39.01
C GLY A 737 11.23 -22.86 39.27
N LEU A 738 11.54 -22.33 40.46
CA LEU A 738 12.86 -21.71 40.75
C LEU A 738 14.01 -22.74 40.91
N LEU A 739 15.22 -22.40 40.43
CA LEU A 739 16.52 -22.56 41.15
C LEU A 739 17.75 -22.14 40.31
N GLY A 740 18.70 -21.39 40.91
CA GLY A 740 20.15 -21.62 40.66
C GLY A 740 21.04 -20.57 39.94
N PHE A 741 21.77 -19.76 40.74
CA PHE A 741 23.20 -19.41 40.63
C PHE A 741 23.86 -18.70 39.40
N PHE A 742 24.30 -17.46 39.67
CA PHE A 742 25.59 -16.78 39.38
C PHE A 742 26.74 -17.39 38.52
N LEU A 743 27.49 -16.47 37.87
CA LEU A 743 28.85 -16.56 37.27
C LEU A 743 28.95 -17.34 35.94
N LEU A 744 29.73 -16.93 34.91
CA LEU A 744 30.94 -16.11 34.88
C LEU A 744 30.97 -15.06 33.72
N LEU A 745 31.77 -14.01 33.88
CA LEU A 745 32.50 -13.37 32.78
C LEU A 745 33.91 -13.97 32.67
N GLY A 746 34.43 -14.13 31.44
CA GLY A 746 35.88 -14.13 31.19
C GLY A 746 36.40 -15.17 30.18
N LEU A 747 37.45 -14.77 29.45
CA LEU A 747 38.25 -15.56 28.49
C LEU A 747 37.47 -15.98 27.21
N LEU A 748 37.94 -15.74 25.98
CA LEU A 748 39.32 -15.79 25.50
C LEU A 748 39.66 -14.66 24.49
N ARG A 749 40.69 -13.86 24.79
CA ARG A 749 41.51 -13.18 23.78
C ARG A 749 42.66 -14.11 23.33
N ARG A 750 43.11 -13.94 22.08
CA ARG A 750 44.29 -14.56 21.41
C ARG A 750 44.14 -16.04 20.96
N ARG A 751 43.92 -16.21 19.66
CA ARG A 751 44.89 -16.91 18.78
C ARG A 751 44.70 -16.50 17.31
N MET A 752 45.52 -15.54 16.87
CA MET A 752 45.88 -15.38 15.46
C MET A 752 47.39 -15.18 15.37
N LYS A 753 48.08 -16.17 14.79
CA LYS A 753 49.45 -16.11 14.28
C LYS A 753 49.76 -17.46 13.63
N GLN A 754 50.08 -17.44 12.34
CA GLN A 754 50.18 -18.59 11.44
C GLN A 754 48.82 -19.29 11.20
N LEU A 755 48.44 -19.63 9.96
CA LEU A 755 49.08 -19.32 8.66
C LEU A 755 48.48 -18.06 8.04
#